data_AF-A0A942ZE72-F1
#
_entry.id   AF-A0A942ZE72-F1
#
_cell.length_a   1.000
_cell.length_b   1.000
_cell.length_c   1.000
_cell.angle_alpha   90.00
_cell.angle_beta   90.00
_cell.angle_gamma   90.00
#
_symmetry.space_group_name_H-M   'P 1'
#
loop_
_entity.id
_entity.type
_entity.pdbx_description
1 polymer ?
#
loop_
_entity_poly.entity_id
_entity_poly.type
_entity_poly.pdbx_seq_one_letter_code
_entity_poly.pdbx_strand_id
1 'polypeptide(L)'
;PDFNNLNILFFEVLAKKENERENISKKLEIIPYLNSSLFEKKKLEREGKEIQFLQSNNLKIYQHSILKRDKNFNNKYLKNNKSEEIPLLEYLFAFLHAYDFTTTSQDLQNNIKTNYDKLINSAVLGLVFEKLNGYKDGSFYTPSFITNYMCNQSLEKIVIEKFNDSLSLGCKTIDDIQISLDRFITNKESFNKAIKIFNEIRICDPAVGSGHFLVSALNELLLIKYNLGLLIDEDGRKLKDIKLELKNDEIVIRDSENNIHNYKRPKHENTDSHKIQRTIFFAKKEIIENNLFGVDINPNSCDITKLRLWIELLKYSYYRDIENKYLETLPNIDINIKCGNSIISRFDLKDSLKNIPKIDKLIKDYKCLVGKYKNADGENSKHSKREIEIKINEIKENLTLNLKAPKTINSLEKEIQAHIDKYGMYLIDDKNLLSGLTYTKNLLEIEELNENEKEEAFESYGRIQILRKKLDSVLSGKEYKNAFEWRLEFPEVLNENGDFIGFDLVIGNPPYIDYREIDKNTINKTKNYAVNENSNRPNIFCYFIEKGIEVANNNGILTFINPIAMLQSDFAYGTRKLLLEKGCINYIVDCSYIKVFASASTYPTIYEFKKNKKQGSIKIVLWKNDNFKHSHNIETYSKNEQLSINISKHKINFQKVDCRKLGEIGLLKWGTSQSGYGKKKILLSDFKKLNKSKRKEYNPIIQTADIKRYCIVWQKEYIPTEIYSQNIQKDFKKPKIVIARMTKNIQASFDKNKFYMGKSTLIVDLKENPYYILGILNSKLADFWYKYYFGATHLACGYVRYDIPYLKQLPIPKINSKNKKITDRIIRLVDRIIK
;
A
#
# COMPACT_ATOMS: atom_id res chain seq x y z
N PRO A 1 37.30 -15.08 4.60
CA PRO A 1 36.57 -14.17 5.51
C PRO A 1 35.91 -14.95 6.65
N ASP A 2 35.99 -14.46 7.87
CA ASP A 2 35.27 -14.98 9.05
C ASP A 2 34.24 -13.96 9.54
N PHE A 3 33.45 -14.33 10.55
CA PHE A 3 32.42 -13.44 11.12
C PHE A 3 33.02 -12.22 11.83
N ASN A 4 34.25 -12.32 12.35
CA ASN A 4 34.95 -11.18 12.95
C ASN A 4 35.30 -10.12 11.89
N ASN A 5 35.81 -10.55 10.73
CA ASN A 5 36.07 -9.67 9.60
C ASN A 5 34.80 -8.98 9.09
N LEU A 6 33.65 -9.67 9.11
CA LEU A 6 32.37 -9.05 8.78
C LEU A 6 31.93 -8.01 9.82
N ASN A 7 32.17 -8.28 11.11
CA ASN A 7 31.87 -7.33 12.20
C ASN A 7 32.65 -6.04 12.01
N ILE A 8 33.96 -6.15 11.75
CA ILE A 8 34.85 -5.03 11.44
C ILE A 8 34.34 -4.29 10.20
N LEU A 9 34.03 -5.01 9.12
CA LEU A 9 33.52 -4.39 7.90
C LEU A 9 32.25 -3.56 8.17
N PHE A 10 31.25 -4.13 8.85
CA PHE A 10 29.98 -3.43 9.06
C PHE A 10 30.09 -2.29 10.08
N PHE A 11 30.70 -2.51 11.25
CA PHE A 11 30.62 -1.55 12.36
C PHE A 11 31.85 -0.63 12.50
N GLU A 12 33.01 -1.03 11.95
CA GLU A 12 34.25 -0.26 12.09
C GLU A 12 34.70 0.38 10.77
N VAL A 13 34.20 -0.11 9.62
CA VAL A 13 34.54 0.42 8.29
C VAL A 13 33.34 1.16 7.67
N LEU A 14 32.23 0.46 7.42
CA LEU A 14 31.08 1.06 6.74
C LEU A 14 30.30 2.05 7.62
N ALA A 15 30.40 1.92 8.94
CA ALA A 15 29.71 2.77 9.92
C ALA A 15 30.56 3.91 10.51
N LYS A 16 31.86 4.00 10.19
CA LYS A 16 32.77 5.04 10.68
C LYS A 16 33.52 5.74 9.56
N LYS A 17 33.73 7.05 9.72
CA LYS A 17 34.53 7.85 8.78
C LYS A 17 35.99 7.39 8.79
N GLU A 18 36.68 7.62 7.69
CA GLU A 18 38.06 7.19 7.46
C GLU A 18 39.03 7.65 8.57
N ASN A 19 38.84 8.86 9.09
CA ASN A 19 39.64 9.45 10.17
C ASN A 19 39.31 8.92 11.58
N GLU A 20 38.19 8.21 11.75
CA GLU A 20 37.74 7.63 13.03
C GLU A 20 38.04 6.13 13.13
N ARG A 21 38.63 5.53 12.08
CA ARG A 21 38.91 4.09 12.04
C ARG A 21 40.23 3.80 12.74
N GLU A 22 40.20 2.85 13.66
CA GLU A 22 41.39 2.36 14.36
C GLU A 22 41.63 0.88 14.03
N ASN A 23 42.89 0.49 13.83
CA ASN A 23 43.32 -0.91 13.69
C ASN A 23 42.65 -1.71 12.54
N ILE A 24 42.33 -1.05 11.42
CA ILE A 24 41.79 -1.73 10.22
C ILE A 24 42.90 -2.14 9.23
N SER A 25 42.67 -3.20 8.46
CA SER A 25 43.64 -3.63 7.44
C SER A 25 43.70 -2.64 6.26
N LYS A 26 44.88 -2.48 5.63
CA LYS A 26 45.06 -1.67 4.41
C LYS A 26 44.09 -1.99 3.27
N LYS A 27 43.58 -3.22 3.20
CA LYS A 27 42.58 -3.62 2.18
C LYS A 27 41.19 -3.02 2.42
N LEU A 28 40.88 -2.66 3.67
CA LEU A 28 39.59 -2.08 4.07
C LEU A 28 39.63 -0.54 4.12
N GLU A 29 40.82 0.07 4.18
CA GLU A 29 40.99 1.53 4.17
C GLU A 29 40.37 2.20 2.94
N ILE A 30 40.40 1.52 1.79
CA ILE A 30 39.83 2.04 0.52
C ILE A 30 38.31 1.97 0.45
N ILE A 31 37.65 1.32 1.41
CA ILE A 31 36.19 1.18 1.43
C ILE A 31 35.60 2.47 2.03
N PRO A 32 34.66 3.13 1.35
CA PRO A 32 34.09 4.37 1.86
C PRO A 32 33.18 4.13 3.06
N TYR A 33 33.12 5.13 3.93
CA TYR A 33 32.06 5.26 4.92
C TYR A 33 30.69 5.39 4.22
N LEU A 34 29.67 4.67 4.70
CA LEU A 34 28.36 4.61 4.04
C LEU A 34 27.22 5.36 4.75
N ASN A 35 27.50 6.21 5.74
CA ASN A 35 26.54 7.07 6.46
C ASN A 35 25.07 6.59 6.48
N SER A 36 24.85 5.49 7.18
CA SER A 36 23.66 4.66 7.00
C SER A 36 23.24 4.02 8.31
N SER A 37 21.95 4.14 8.68
CA SER A 37 21.43 3.41 9.85
C SER A 37 21.43 1.90 9.70
N LEU A 38 21.61 1.34 8.49
CA LEU A 38 21.71 -0.12 8.33
C LEU A 38 23.01 -0.67 8.92
N PHE A 39 24.06 0.15 9.01
CA PHE A 39 25.34 -0.27 9.58
C PHE A 39 25.54 0.20 11.02
N GLU A 40 24.56 0.92 11.60
CA GLU A 40 24.56 1.20 13.02
C GLU A 40 24.20 -0.05 13.82
N LYS A 41 24.87 -0.25 14.96
CA LYS A 41 24.54 -1.35 15.88
C LYS A 41 23.07 -1.24 16.30
N LYS A 42 22.24 -2.26 16.01
CA LYS A 42 20.86 -2.33 16.48
C LYS A 42 20.85 -2.72 17.96
N LYS A 43 19.65 -2.84 18.55
CA LYS A 43 19.48 -3.10 19.98
C LYS A 43 20.21 -4.37 20.44
N LEU A 44 20.17 -5.44 19.64
CA LEU A 44 20.79 -6.71 19.99
C LEU A 44 22.32 -6.63 19.98
N GLU A 45 22.91 -5.96 18.99
CA GLU A 45 24.34 -5.74 18.89
C GLU A 45 24.84 -4.86 20.04
N ARG A 46 24.07 -3.84 20.44
CA ARG A 46 24.37 -3.02 21.64
C ARG A 46 24.24 -3.80 22.95
N GLU A 47 23.42 -4.85 22.98
CA GLU A 47 23.33 -5.81 24.10
C GLU A 47 24.47 -6.86 24.07
N GLY A 48 25.49 -6.68 23.22
CA GLY A 48 26.64 -7.57 23.12
C GLY A 48 26.43 -8.81 22.23
N LYS A 49 25.35 -8.87 21.46
CA LYS A 49 25.05 -9.98 20.52
C LYS A 49 25.52 -9.65 19.11
N GLU A 50 26.79 -9.30 18.98
CA GLU A 50 27.41 -8.92 17.71
C GLU A 50 27.70 -10.12 16.82
N ILE A 51 27.80 -9.88 15.50
CA ILE A 51 28.00 -10.96 14.52
C ILE A 51 29.36 -11.66 14.69
N GLN A 52 30.36 -11.01 15.29
CA GLN A 52 31.66 -11.63 15.59
C GLN A 52 31.57 -12.86 16.49
N PHE A 53 30.49 -12.99 17.27
CA PHE A 53 30.27 -14.11 18.18
C PHE A 53 29.55 -15.30 17.51
N LEU A 54 29.19 -15.19 16.23
CA LEU A 54 28.60 -16.29 15.48
C LEU A 54 29.64 -17.38 15.20
N GLN A 55 29.29 -18.63 15.51
CA GLN A 55 30.12 -19.79 15.21
C GLN A 55 29.91 -20.24 13.77
N SER A 56 30.99 -20.43 13.01
CA SER A 56 30.94 -20.93 11.63
C SER A 56 30.91 -22.47 11.58
N ASN A 57 29.93 -23.07 12.24
CA ASN A 57 29.76 -24.52 12.27
C ASN A 57 29.53 -25.09 10.86
N ASN A 58 29.98 -26.31 10.62
CA ASN A 58 29.79 -26.99 9.35
C ASN A 58 28.30 -27.28 9.12
N LEU A 59 27.82 -26.95 7.92
CA LEU A 59 26.46 -27.21 7.47
C LEU A 59 26.47 -28.15 6.28
N LYS A 60 25.65 -29.19 6.37
CA LYS A 60 25.38 -30.08 5.25
C LYS A 60 24.67 -29.32 4.13
N ILE A 61 25.15 -29.49 2.90
CA ILE A 61 24.54 -28.84 1.74
C ILE A 61 23.13 -29.38 1.52
N TYR A 62 22.14 -28.48 1.52
CA TYR A 62 20.75 -28.85 1.27
C TYR A 62 20.59 -29.55 -0.07
N GLN A 63 19.87 -30.68 -0.09
CA GLN A 63 19.77 -31.56 -1.26
C GLN A 63 19.20 -30.88 -2.52
N HIS A 64 18.35 -29.85 -2.35
CA HIS A 64 17.77 -29.09 -3.45
C HIS A 64 18.43 -27.72 -3.65
N SER A 65 19.59 -27.46 -3.03
CA SER A 65 20.34 -26.23 -3.22
C SER A 65 20.86 -26.11 -4.65
N ILE A 66 20.95 -24.88 -5.16
CA ILE A 66 21.58 -24.56 -6.45
C ILE A 66 23.04 -25.05 -6.50
N LEU A 67 23.71 -25.10 -5.34
CA LEU A 67 25.10 -25.53 -5.21
C LEU A 67 25.33 -26.97 -5.68
N LYS A 68 24.34 -27.87 -5.52
CA LYS A 68 24.44 -29.25 -6.06
C LYS A 68 24.26 -29.32 -7.57
N ARG A 69 23.71 -28.28 -8.21
CA ARG A 69 23.50 -28.20 -9.66
C ARG A 69 24.64 -27.48 -10.37
N ASP A 70 25.40 -26.65 -9.65
CA ASP A 70 26.56 -25.94 -10.18
C ASP A 70 27.75 -26.90 -10.37
N LYS A 71 28.14 -27.11 -11.64
CA LYS A 71 29.24 -28.02 -12.01
C LYS A 71 30.61 -27.53 -11.50
N ASN A 72 30.83 -26.22 -11.45
CA ASN A 72 32.09 -25.64 -11.01
C ASN A 72 32.23 -25.74 -9.49
N PHE A 73 31.15 -25.46 -8.75
CA PHE A 73 31.12 -25.64 -7.31
C PHE A 73 31.26 -27.12 -6.91
N ASN A 74 30.53 -28.02 -7.57
CA ASN A 74 30.62 -29.48 -7.35
C ASN A 74 32.06 -29.99 -7.55
N ASN A 75 32.75 -29.54 -8.61
CA ASN A 75 34.12 -29.97 -8.87
C ASN A 75 35.11 -29.40 -7.83
N LYS A 76 34.95 -28.15 -7.39
CA LYS A 76 35.87 -27.49 -6.45
C LYS A 76 35.73 -28.01 -5.02
N TYR A 77 34.50 -28.28 -4.56
CA TYR A 77 34.23 -28.59 -3.15
C TYR A 77 33.78 -30.03 -2.90
N LEU A 78 32.93 -30.62 -3.76
CA LEU A 78 32.35 -31.95 -3.49
C LEU A 78 33.17 -33.12 -4.06
N LYS A 79 33.97 -32.90 -5.11
CA LYS A 79 34.89 -33.93 -5.61
C LYS A 79 36.23 -33.99 -4.86
N ASN A 80 36.72 -32.86 -4.36
CA ASN A 80 38.03 -32.77 -3.71
C ASN A 80 37.96 -32.89 -2.18
N ASN A 81 36.86 -32.50 -1.53
CA ASN A 81 36.64 -32.76 -0.11
C ASN A 81 35.66 -33.94 0.04
N LYS A 82 36.04 -34.97 0.81
CA LYS A 82 35.24 -36.17 1.10
C LYS A 82 33.97 -35.88 1.95
N SER A 83 33.60 -34.63 2.16
CA SER A 83 32.55 -34.16 3.07
C SER A 83 31.50 -33.33 2.33
N GLU A 84 30.22 -33.67 2.47
CA GLU A 84 29.08 -32.84 2.00
C GLU A 84 28.79 -31.63 2.92
N GLU A 85 29.68 -31.36 3.88
CA GLU A 85 29.55 -30.30 4.86
C GLU A 85 30.63 -29.23 4.66
N ILE A 86 30.20 -27.96 4.68
CA ILE A 86 31.07 -26.79 4.54
C ILE A 86 30.75 -25.77 5.65
N PRO A 87 31.72 -24.94 6.08
CA PRO A 87 31.49 -23.92 7.11
C PRO A 87 30.33 -22.99 6.74
N LEU A 88 29.50 -22.61 7.71
CA LEU A 88 28.31 -21.75 7.50
C LEU A 88 28.60 -20.51 6.65
N LEU A 89 29.67 -19.78 6.95
CA LEU A 89 29.95 -18.54 6.23
C LEU A 89 30.36 -18.80 4.77
N GLU A 90 31.13 -19.86 4.51
CA GLU A 90 31.46 -20.29 3.16
C GLU A 90 30.22 -20.77 2.40
N TYR A 91 29.31 -21.48 3.08
CA TYR A 91 28.02 -21.89 2.53
C TYR A 91 27.22 -20.68 2.04
N LEU A 92 27.12 -19.63 2.86
CA LEU A 92 26.37 -18.42 2.52
C LEU A 92 26.96 -17.70 1.30
N PHE A 93 28.28 -17.49 1.26
CA PHE A 93 28.92 -16.85 0.11
C PHE A 93 28.84 -17.67 -1.16
N ALA A 94 29.06 -18.98 -1.07
CA ALA A 94 28.89 -19.89 -2.21
C ALA A 94 27.47 -19.81 -2.75
N PHE A 95 26.47 -19.87 -1.85
CA PHE A 95 25.06 -19.78 -2.22
C PHE A 95 24.76 -18.48 -2.94
N LEU A 96 25.21 -17.34 -2.42
CA LEU A 96 25.01 -16.03 -3.06
C LEU A 96 25.71 -15.95 -4.42
N HIS A 97 26.96 -16.40 -4.55
CA HIS A 97 27.71 -16.39 -5.81
C HIS A 97 27.09 -17.27 -6.91
N ALA A 98 26.26 -18.25 -6.56
CA ALA A 98 25.58 -19.09 -7.53
C ALA A 98 24.39 -18.38 -8.23
N TYR A 99 24.02 -17.17 -7.81
CA TYR A 99 22.96 -16.37 -8.43
C TYR A 99 23.50 -15.12 -9.10
N ASP A 100 22.82 -14.70 -10.18
CA ASP A 100 23.06 -13.41 -10.84
C ASP A 100 22.09 -12.35 -10.30
N PHE A 101 22.64 -11.30 -9.67
CA PHE A 101 21.89 -10.16 -9.13
C PHE A 101 21.87 -8.93 -10.05
N THR A 102 22.43 -9.05 -11.26
CA THR A 102 22.50 -7.95 -12.26
C THR A 102 21.35 -7.99 -13.28
N THR A 103 20.70 -9.15 -13.43
CA THR A 103 19.70 -9.41 -14.47
C THR A 103 18.27 -9.01 -14.02
N THR A 104 17.52 -8.32 -14.88
CA THR A 104 16.14 -7.88 -14.63
C THR A 104 15.09 -8.93 -15.05
N SER A 105 13.84 -8.78 -14.60
CA SER A 105 12.73 -9.63 -15.06
C SER A 105 12.46 -9.53 -16.55
N GLN A 106 12.73 -8.37 -17.16
CA GLN A 106 12.55 -8.14 -18.59
C GLN A 106 13.68 -8.79 -19.40
N ASP A 107 14.92 -8.77 -18.90
CA ASP A 107 16.04 -9.48 -19.52
C ASP A 107 15.75 -10.99 -19.62
N LEU A 108 15.16 -11.55 -18.56
CA LEU A 108 14.72 -12.94 -18.53
C LEU A 108 13.54 -13.22 -19.48
N GLN A 109 12.62 -12.27 -19.65
CA GLN A 109 11.50 -12.43 -20.60
C GLN A 109 11.96 -12.33 -22.06
N ASN A 110 12.91 -11.42 -22.34
CA ASN A 110 13.39 -11.13 -23.68
C ASN A 110 14.56 -12.03 -24.09
N ASN A 111 15.09 -12.86 -23.19
CA ASN A 111 16.32 -13.65 -23.37
C ASN A 111 17.53 -12.79 -23.83
N ILE A 112 17.58 -11.53 -23.41
CA ILE A 112 18.67 -10.60 -23.75
C ILE A 112 19.14 -10.00 -22.43
N LYS A 113 20.43 -10.14 -22.10
CA LYS A 113 21.02 -9.41 -20.98
C LYS A 113 21.35 -7.99 -21.48
N THR A 114 20.45 -7.04 -21.21
CA THR A 114 20.66 -5.65 -21.61
C THR A 114 21.57 -4.89 -20.65
N ASN A 115 21.72 -5.39 -19.42
CA ASN A 115 22.59 -4.80 -18.41
C ASN A 115 24.02 -5.35 -18.50
N TYR A 116 24.93 -4.55 -19.04
CA TYR A 116 26.36 -4.88 -19.18
C TYR A 116 27.17 -4.53 -17.92
N ASP A 117 26.56 -3.85 -16.95
CA ASP A 117 27.20 -3.46 -15.71
C ASP A 117 27.24 -4.60 -14.70
N LYS A 118 28.35 -4.69 -13.93
CA LYS A 118 28.50 -5.63 -12.80
C LYS A 118 27.72 -5.18 -11.54
N LEU A 119 26.80 -4.23 -11.68
CA LEU A 119 26.11 -3.58 -10.55
C LEU A 119 24.84 -4.34 -10.18
N ILE A 120 24.58 -4.47 -8.87
CA ILE A 120 23.37 -5.10 -8.36
C ILE A 120 22.17 -4.25 -8.76
N ASN A 121 21.17 -4.87 -9.40
CA ASN A 121 19.94 -4.18 -9.73
C ASN A 121 19.04 -4.08 -8.50
N SER A 122 18.62 -2.86 -8.16
CA SER A 122 17.74 -2.58 -7.02
C SER A 122 16.39 -3.31 -7.13
N ALA A 123 15.95 -3.64 -8.35
CA ALA A 123 14.74 -4.42 -8.62
C ALA A 123 14.80 -5.86 -8.10
N VAL A 124 15.98 -6.50 -8.12
CA VAL A 124 16.14 -7.90 -7.69
C VAL A 124 15.86 -8.05 -6.20
N LEU A 125 16.22 -7.07 -5.39
CA LEU A 125 15.93 -7.07 -3.95
C LEU A 125 14.43 -7.14 -3.66
N GLY A 126 13.60 -6.44 -4.44
CA GLY A 126 12.15 -6.49 -4.30
C GLY A 126 11.59 -7.90 -4.51
N LEU A 127 12.10 -8.62 -5.51
CA LEU A 127 11.70 -10.00 -5.82
C LEU A 127 12.16 -11.00 -4.74
N VAL A 128 13.39 -10.83 -4.24
CA VAL A 128 13.92 -11.66 -3.14
C VAL A 128 13.08 -11.45 -1.88
N PHE A 129 12.79 -10.20 -1.55
CA PHE A 129 11.97 -9.85 -0.38
C PHE A 129 10.56 -10.42 -0.44
N GLU A 130 9.87 -10.28 -1.58
CA GLU A 130 8.55 -10.87 -1.80
C GLU A 130 8.55 -12.37 -1.48
N LYS A 131 9.54 -13.09 -2.01
CA LYS A 131 9.66 -14.54 -1.80
C LYS A 131 9.97 -14.92 -0.36
N LEU A 132 10.78 -14.13 0.35
CA LEU A 132 11.15 -14.38 1.74
C LEU A 132 9.99 -14.15 2.72
N ASN A 133 9.18 -13.10 2.51
CA ASN A 133 8.03 -12.82 3.37
C ASN A 133 6.82 -13.74 3.11
N GLY A 134 6.82 -14.48 2.01
CA GLY A 134 5.83 -15.53 1.75
C GLY A 134 4.39 -15.03 1.63
N TYR A 135 4.20 -13.83 1.07
CA TYR A 135 2.89 -13.16 0.88
C TYR A 135 2.08 -12.90 2.15
N LYS A 136 2.64 -13.14 3.35
CA LYS A 136 1.92 -13.05 4.62
C LYS A 136 1.33 -11.66 4.88
N ASP A 137 2.00 -10.63 4.38
CA ASP A 137 1.61 -9.23 4.58
C ASP A 137 0.74 -8.69 3.42
N GLY A 138 0.39 -9.53 2.43
CA GLY A 138 -0.39 -9.12 1.25
C GLY A 138 0.36 -8.18 0.30
N SER A 139 1.67 -8.00 0.49
CA SER A 139 2.54 -7.19 -0.36
C SER A 139 2.98 -7.98 -1.60
N PHE A 140 2.71 -7.42 -2.78
CA PHE A 140 3.13 -7.98 -4.07
C PHE A 140 4.02 -6.97 -4.81
N TYR A 141 5.12 -7.47 -5.36
CA TYR A 141 6.04 -6.72 -6.20
C TYR A 141 5.29 -6.21 -7.42
N THR A 142 5.36 -4.91 -7.63
CA THR A 142 4.73 -4.24 -8.76
C THR A 142 5.74 -4.19 -9.91
N PRO A 143 5.42 -4.71 -11.11
CA PRO A 143 6.35 -4.67 -12.23
C PRO A 143 6.75 -3.24 -12.64
N SER A 144 7.99 -3.07 -13.08
CA SER A 144 8.56 -1.76 -13.44
C SER A 144 7.74 -0.99 -14.46
N PHE A 145 7.16 -1.65 -15.46
CA PHE A 145 6.34 -0.96 -16.47
C PHE A 145 5.08 -0.30 -15.88
N ILE A 146 4.55 -0.81 -14.77
CA ILE A 146 3.39 -0.22 -14.07
C ILE A 146 3.84 0.95 -13.20
N THR A 147 4.89 0.77 -12.40
CA THR A 147 5.41 1.84 -11.54
C THR A 147 5.87 3.02 -12.38
N ASN A 148 6.58 2.77 -13.47
CA ASN A 148 7.01 3.79 -14.44
C ASN A 148 5.80 4.57 -15.00
N TYR A 149 4.80 3.86 -15.54
CA TYR A 149 3.61 4.48 -16.10
C TYR A 149 2.88 5.36 -15.08
N MET A 150 2.68 4.86 -13.84
CA MET A 150 2.01 5.61 -12.78
C MET A 150 2.81 6.85 -12.36
N CYS A 151 4.13 6.73 -12.22
CA CYS A 151 5.03 7.83 -11.87
C CYS A 151 5.04 8.90 -12.98
N ASN A 152 5.31 8.52 -14.23
CA ASN A 152 5.34 9.45 -15.36
C ASN A 152 4.03 10.24 -15.49
N GLN A 153 2.88 9.54 -15.53
CA GLN A 153 1.58 10.19 -15.73
C GLN A 153 1.16 11.12 -14.58
N SER A 154 1.60 10.84 -13.36
CA SER A 154 1.24 11.64 -12.18
C SER A 154 2.22 12.80 -11.95
N LEU A 155 3.53 12.55 -12.08
CA LEU A 155 4.58 13.52 -11.75
C LEU A 155 4.65 14.66 -12.76
N GLU A 156 4.49 14.40 -14.05
CA GLU A 156 4.43 15.48 -15.06
C GLU A 156 3.34 16.50 -14.69
N LYS A 157 2.14 16.03 -14.33
CA LYS A 157 1.01 16.89 -13.95
C LYS A 157 1.31 17.69 -12.69
N ILE A 158 1.84 17.04 -11.66
CA ILE A 158 2.16 17.69 -10.38
C ILE A 158 3.21 18.77 -10.58
N VAL A 159 4.26 18.50 -11.36
CA VAL A 159 5.30 19.48 -11.66
C VAL A 159 4.70 20.67 -12.41
N ILE A 160 3.92 20.44 -13.46
CA ILE A 160 3.26 21.51 -14.22
C ILE A 160 2.37 22.37 -13.31
N GLU A 161 1.51 21.74 -12.50
CA GLU A 161 0.62 22.44 -11.57
C GLU A 161 1.42 23.25 -10.52
N LYS A 162 2.47 22.67 -9.93
CA LYS A 162 3.28 23.35 -8.90
C LYS A 162 3.97 24.60 -9.43
N PHE A 163 4.54 24.51 -10.64
CA PHE A 163 5.18 25.66 -11.29
C PHE A 163 4.15 26.70 -11.76
N ASN A 164 3.03 26.26 -12.33
CA ASN A 164 1.94 27.16 -12.69
C ASN A 164 1.40 27.92 -11.48
N ASP A 165 1.17 27.26 -10.35
CA ASP A 165 0.66 27.91 -9.14
C ASP A 165 1.70 28.87 -8.53
N SER A 166 2.98 28.47 -8.49
CA SER A 166 4.04 29.24 -7.83
C SER A 166 4.54 30.44 -8.65
N LEU A 167 4.49 30.34 -9.98
CA LEU A 167 4.96 31.38 -10.91
C LEU A 167 3.82 32.03 -11.71
N SER A 168 2.56 31.65 -11.45
CA SER A 168 1.37 32.11 -12.19
C SER A 168 1.49 31.89 -13.70
N LEU A 169 1.92 30.67 -14.09
CA LEU A 169 2.09 30.27 -15.49
C LEU A 169 0.84 29.53 -16.01
N GLY A 170 0.65 29.54 -17.34
CA GLY A 170 -0.46 28.89 -18.03
C GLY A 170 -0.06 27.66 -18.85
N CYS A 171 1.02 26.99 -18.44
CA CYS A 171 1.67 25.93 -19.22
C CYS A 171 0.91 24.60 -19.16
N LYS A 172 0.98 23.80 -20.23
CA LYS A 172 0.27 22.50 -20.34
C LYS A 172 1.21 21.31 -20.46
N THR A 173 2.47 21.54 -20.83
CA THR A 173 3.49 20.50 -20.99
C THR A 173 4.75 20.86 -20.20
N ILE A 174 5.65 19.89 -20.00
CA ILE A 174 6.97 20.13 -19.41
C ILE A 174 7.81 21.07 -20.29
N ASP A 175 7.69 20.95 -21.62
CA ASP A 175 8.38 21.83 -22.58
C ASP A 175 7.91 23.29 -22.45
N ASP A 176 6.61 23.53 -22.25
CA ASP A 176 6.07 24.87 -22.01
C ASP A 176 6.66 25.49 -20.73
N ILE A 177 6.83 24.68 -19.67
CA ILE A 177 7.47 25.12 -18.42
C ILE A 177 8.95 25.42 -18.67
N GLN A 178 9.68 24.56 -19.39
CA GLN A 178 11.10 24.79 -19.69
C GLN A 178 11.30 26.10 -20.46
N ILE A 179 10.50 26.36 -21.50
CA ILE A 179 10.55 27.63 -22.26
C ILE A 179 10.26 28.83 -21.35
N SER A 180 9.30 28.69 -20.44
CA SER A 180 8.97 29.75 -19.47
C SER A 180 10.08 29.97 -18.45
N LEU A 181 10.73 28.90 -18.00
CA LEU A 181 11.86 28.93 -17.08
C LEU A 181 13.09 29.57 -17.73
N ASP A 182 13.39 29.27 -18.99
CA ASP A 182 14.52 29.90 -19.70
C ASP A 182 14.34 31.42 -19.83
N ARG A 183 13.10 31.93 -19.83
CA ARG A 183 12.80 33.37 -19.77
C ARG A 183 12.85 33.94 -18.36
N PHE A 184 12.41 33.15 -17.38
CA PHE A 184 12.34 33.55 -15.97
C PHE A 184 13.71 33.58 -15.29
N ILE A 185 14.57 32.61 -15.61
CA ILE A 185 15.87 32.42 -15.02
C ILE A 185 16.87 33.35 -15.71
N THR A 186 17.03 34.53 -15.14
CA THR A 186 17.98 35.56 -15.61
C THR A 186 19.23 35.66 -14.74
N ASN A 187 19.16 35.12 -13.52
CA ASN A 187 20.22 35.21 -12.52
C ASN A 187 20.16 34.02 -11.54
N LYS A 188 21.15 33.96 -10.63
CA LYS A 188 21.24 32.89 -9.63
C LYS A 188 20.06 32.85 -8.65
N GLU A 189 19.44 34.00 -8.35
CA GLU A 189 18.31 34.09 -7.41
C GLU A 189 17.04 33.47 -8.00
N SER A 190 16.69 33.82 -9.23
CA SER A 190 15.57 33.23 -9.98
C SER A 190 15.78 31.73 -10.21
N PHE A 191 17.02 31.29 -10.49
CA PHE A 191 17.36 29.86 -10.53
C PHE A 191 17.08 29.16 -9.20
N ASN A 192 17.59 29.72 -8.09
CA ASN A 192 17.37 29.16 -6.75
C ASN A 192 15.89 29.11 -6.38
N LYS A 193 15.08 30.08 -6.84
CA LYS A 193 13.62 30.06 -6.67
C LYS A 193 12.98 28.90 -7.45
N ALA A 194 13.40 28.63 -8.68
CA ALA A 194 12.91 27.49 -9.46
C ALA A 194 13.29 26.14 -8.82
N ILE A 195 14.54 26.01 -8.35
CA ILE A 195 14.99 24.83 -7.57
C ILE A 195 14.18 24.66 -6.30
N LYS A 196 13.91 25.74 -5.56
CA LYS A 196 13.09 25.70 -4.36
C LYS A 196 11.68 25.17 -4.66
N ILE A 197 11.02 25.64 -5.73
CA ILE A 197 9.70 25.15 -6.14
C ILE A 197 9.74 23.65 -6.43
N PHE A 198 10.75 23.18 -7.18
CA PHE A 198 10.93 21.76 -7.47
C PHE A 198 11.16 20.93 -6.21
N ASN A 199 12.03 21.41 -5.32
CA ASN A 199 12.35 20.76 -4.04
C ASN A 199 11.21 20.88 -3.02
N GLU A 200 10.13 21.62 -3.30
CA GLU A 200 8.90 21.72 -2.48
C GLU A 200 7.78 20.76 -2.91
N ILE A 201 8.00 19.95 -3.96
CA ILE A 201 7.08 18.88 -4.35
C ILE A 201 7.20 17.73 -3.34
N ARG A 202 6.07 17.26 -2.81
CA ARG A 202 6.01 16.19 -1.78
C ARG A 202 5.28 14.97 -2.31
N ILE A 203 5.97 13.83 -2.35
CA ILE A 203 5.43 12.55 -2.85
C ILE A 203 5.47 11.52 -1.73
N CYS A 204 4.36 10.85 -1.49
CA CYS A 204 4.25 9.84 -0.43
C CYS A 204 3.75 8.49 -0.94
N ASP A 205 4.41 7.42 -0.51
CA ASP A 205 3.82 6.07 -0.51
C ASP A 205 3.45 5.66 0.93
N PRO A 206 2.14 5.56 1.28
CA PRO A 206 1.69 5.23 2.63
C PRO A 206 1.79 3.73 2.95
N ALA A 207 2.17 2.89 1.98
CA ALA A 207 2.40 1.45 2.12
C ALA A 207 3.63 1.05 1.29
N VAL A 208 4.78 1.64 1.62
CA VAL A 208 5.95 1.70 0.72
C VAL A 208 6.51 0.35 0.31
N GLY A 209 6.33 -0.70 1.13
CA GLY A 209 6.72 -2.06 0.79
C GLY A 209 8.20 -2.16 0.42
N SER A 210 8.48 -2.61 -0.80
CA SER A 210 9.87 -2.75 -1.31
C SER A 210 10.49 -1.44 -1.84
N GLY A 211 9.77 -0.31 -1.77
CA GLY A 211 10.27 0.99 -2.23
C GLY A 211 10.29 1.20 -3.74
N HIS A 212 9.61 0.33 -4.52
CA HIS A 212 9.65 0.43 -5.99
C HIS A 212 9.10 1.77 -6.48
N PHE A 213 7.93 2.19 -6.01
CA PHE A 213 7.33 3.46 -6.42
C PHE A 213 8.23 4.65 -6.12
N LEU A 214 8.93 4.67 -4.99
CA LEU A 214 9.85 5.77 -4.65
C LEU A 214 11.08 5.78 -5.58
N VAL A 215 11.62 4.62 -5.95
CA VAL A 215 12.73 4.52 -6.92
C VAL A 215 12.29 4.93 -8.32
N SER A 216 11.11 4.51 -8.78
CA SER A 216 10.55 4.98 -10.05
C SER A 216 10.30 6.49 -10.03
N ALA A 217 9.77 7.03 -8.93
CA ALA A 217 9.55 8.46 -8.76
C ALA A 217 10.88 9.25 -8.73
N LEU A 218 11.92 8.72 -8.09
CA LEU A 218 13.28 9.29 -8.09
C LEU A 218 13.79 9.49 -9.51
N ASN A 219 13.71 8.42 -10.31
CA ASN A 219 14.27 8.43 -11.66
C ASN A 219 13.43 9.30 -12.60
N GLU A 220 12.11 9.28 -12.47
CA GLU A 220 11.22 10.17 -13.23
C GLU A 220 11.45 11.65 -12.88
N LEU A 221 11.57 11.99 -11.59
CA LEU A 221 11.86 13.37 -11.17
C LEU A 221 13.22 13.85 -11.67
N LEU A 222 14.24 12.98 -11.70
CA LEU A 222 15.54 13.35 -12.27
C LEU A 222 15.42 13.70 -13.75
N LEU A 223 14.68 12.87 -14.51
CA LEU A 223 14.42 13.13 -15.93
C LEU A 223 13.65 14.44 -16.13
N ILE A 224 12.62 14.70 -15.32
CA ILE A 224 11.89 15.98 -15.37
C ILE A 224 12.81 17.15 -15.00
N LYS A 225 13.65 17.04 -13.97
CA LYS A 225 14.61 18.09 -13.56
C LYS A 225 15.59 18.40 -14.68
N TYR A 226 16.05 17.38 -15.41
CA TYR A 226 16.87 17.53 -16.61
C TYR A 226 16.10 18.24 -17.74
N ASN A 227 14.88 17.79 -18.05
CA ASN A 227 14.05 18.38 -19.12
C ASN A 227 13.68 19.84 -18.83
N LEU A 228 13.53 20.23 -17.56
CA LEU A 228 13.29 21.62 -17.16
C LEU A 228 14.55 22.51 -17.24
N GLY A 229 15.73 21.94 -17.54
CA GLY A 229 17.00 22.66 -17.53
C GLY A 229 17.48 23.06 -16.12
N LEU A 230 16.96 22.39 -15.09
CA LEU A 230 17.29 22.63 -13.67
C LEU A 230 18.41 21.71 -13.16
N LEU A 231 18.91 20.79 -14.00
CA LEU A 231 20.06 19.94 -13.69
C LEU A 231 21.35 20.66 -14.10
N ILE A 232 22.06 21.22 -13.12
CA ILE A 232 23.31 21.98 -13.29
C ILE A 232 24.47 21.34 -12.52
N ASP A 233 25.68 21.52 -13.01
CA ASP A 233 26.90 21.17 -12.31
C ASP A 233 27.24 22.17 -11.18
N GLU A 234 28.33 21.90 -10.45
CA GLU A 234 28.80 22.73 -9.33
C GLU A 234 29.21 24.15 -9.76
N ASP A 235 29.58 24.31 -11.04
CA ASP A 235 29.93 25.59 -11.65
C ASP A 235 28.69 26.38 -12.09
N GLY A 236 27.48 25.83 -11.88
CA GLY A 236 26.21 26.45 -12.28
C GLY A 236 25.86 26.26 -13.76
N ARG A 237 26.50 25.32 -14.45
CA ARG A 237 26.36 25.11 -15.90
C ARG A 237 25.46 23.92 -16.18
N LYS A 238 24.62 24.04 -17.21
CA LYS A 238 23.83 22.91 -17.72
C LYS A 238 24.78 21.84 -18.27
N LEU A 239 24.47 20.57 -18.04
CA LEU A 239 25.21 19.46 -18.63
C LEU A 239 25.06 19.51 -20.17
N LYS A 240 26.18 19.63 -20.88
CA LYS A 240 26.23 19.67 -22.35
C LYS A 240 26.49 18.28 -22.93
N ASP A 241 26.10 18.09 -24.20
CA ASP A 241 26.44 16.92 -25.02
C ASP A 241 26.01 15.57 -24.44
N ILE A 242 24.97 15.58 -23.59
CA ILE A 242 24.35 14.37 -23.04
C ILE A 242 22.84 14.38 -23.25
N LYS A 243 22.28 13.17 -23.33
CA LYS A 243 20.85 12.90 -23.30
C LYS A 243 20.55 11.91 -22.18
N LEU A 244 19.58 12.25 -21.33
CA LEU A 244 19.05 11.33 -20.33
C LEU A 244 17.78 10.65 -20.85
N GLU A 245 17.72 9.33 -20.74
CA GLU A 245 16.53 8.53 -21.08
C GLU A 245 16.19 7.60 -19.92
N LEU A 246 14.91 7.41 -19.63
CA LEU A 246 14.45 6.40 -18.68
C LEU A 246 14.06 5.13 -19.44
N LYS A 247 14.78 4.02 -19.20
CA LYS A 247 14.48 2.70 -19.78
C LYS A 247 14.39 1.66 -18.69
N ASN A 248 13.26 0.94 -18.61
CA ASN A 248 13.03 -0.10 -17.60
C ASN A 248 13.26 0.36 -16.15
N ASP A 249 12.81 1.57 -15.80
CA ASP A 249 13.08 2.21 -14.50
C ASP A 249 14.55 2.55 -14.22
N GLU A 250 15.44 2.51 -15.22
CA GLU A 250 16.85 2.90 -15.08
C GLU A 250 17.18 4.11 -15.97
N ILE A 251 17.98 5.02 -15.40
CA ILE A 251 18.48 6.18 -16.13
C ILE A 251 19.63 5.73 -17.03
N VAL A 252 19.48 5.94 -18.32
CA VAL A 252 20.49 5.71 -19.34
C VAL A 252 20.97 7.06 -19.83
N ILE A 253 22.28 7.30 -19.71
CA ILE A 253 22.94 8.52 -20.18
C ILE A 253 23.60 8.19 -21.51
N ARG A 254 23.33 9.01 -22.52
CA ARG A 254 23.97 8.91 -23.84
C ARG A 254 24.73 10.19 -24.17
N ASP A 255 25.84 10.06 -24.87
CA ASP A 255 26.57 11.20 -25.42
C ASP A 255 25.93 11.72 -26.73
N SER A 256 26.52 12.76 -27.30
CA SER A 256 26.12 13.35 -28.59
C SER A 256 26.21 12.37 -29.77
N GLU A 257 27.05 11.33 -29.68
CA GLU A 257 27.18 10.25 -30.66
C GLU A 257 26.22 9.07 -30.39
N ASN A 258 25.33 9.21 -29.40
CA ASN A 258 24.34 8.21 -28.98
C ASN A 258 24.93 6.95 -28.31
N ASN A 259 26.22 6.97 -27.94
CA ASN A 259 26.87 5.91 -27.19
C ASN A 259 26.47 5.97 -25.70
N ILE A 260 26.46 4.81 -25.04
CA ILE A 260 26.14 4.73 -23.60
C ILE A 260 27.31 5.28 -22.78
N HIS A 261 27.01 6.24 -21.91
CA HIS A 261 27.98 6.77 -20.96
C HIS A 261 28.21 5.78 -19.82
N ASN A 262 29.44 5.26 -19.72
CA ASN A 262 29.85 4.42 -18.61
C ASN A 262 30.91 5.16 -17.79
N TYR A 263 30.61 5.39 -16.51
CA TYR A 263 31.54 6.06 -15.61
C TYR A 263 32.79 5.19 -15.40
N LYS A 264 33.96 5.78 -15.69
CA LYS A 264 35.27 5.19 -15.39
C LYS A 264 35.99 6.10 -14.42
N ARG A 265 36.90 5.53 -13.62
CA ARG A 265 37.74 6.33 -12.70
C ARG A 265 38.40 7.47 -13.50
N PRO A 266 38.14 8.73 -13.13
CA PRO A 266 38.70 9.87 -13.84
C PRO A 266 40.20 9.99 -13.60
N LYS A 267 40.93 10.57 -14.56
CA LYS A 267 42.35 10.90 -14.39
C LYS A 267 42.54 12.22 -13.60
N HIS A 268 41.59 13.15 -13.75
CA HIS A 268 41.56 14.47 -13.09
C HIS A 268 40.11 14.87 -12.79
N GLU A 269 39.90 15.78 -11.83
CA GLU A 269 38.56 16.19 -11.38
C GLU A 269 37.73 16.85 -12.48
N ASN A 270 38.36 17.61 -13.37
CA ASN A 270 37.68 18.36 -14.44
C ASN A 270 37.30 17.51 -15.68
N THR A 271 37.19 16.19 -15.55
CA THR A 271 36.71 15.36 -16.65
C THR A 271 35.18 15.44 -16.76
N ASP A 272 34.64 15.63 -17.96
CA ASP A 272 33.19 15.78 -18.17
C ASP A 272 32.40 14.58 -17.63
N SER A 273 32.93 13.36 -17.80
CA SER A 273 32.34 12.15 -17.21
C SER A 273 32.23 12.23 -15.68
N HIS A 274 33.22 12.81 -15.01
CA HIS A 274 33.18 13.00 -13.56
C HIS A 274 32.17 14.06 -13.16
N LYS A 275 32.09 15.18 -13.89
CA LYS A 275 31.07 16.23 -13.65
C LYS A 275 29.65 15.70 -13.82
N ILE A 276 29.40 14.91 -14.87
CA ILE A 276 28.10 14.27 -15.10
C ILE A 276 27.75 13.35 -13.92
N GLN A 277 28.67 12.48 -13.53
CA GLN A 277 28.48 11.54 -12.42
C GLN A 277 28.15 12.27 -11.10
N ARG A 278 28.93 13.30 -10.76
CA ARG A 278 28.70 14.15 -9.57
C ARG A 278 27.35 14.84 -9.60
N THR A 279 27.01 15.45 -10.73
CA THR A 279 25.75 16.20 -10.89
C THR A 279 24.53 15.30 -10.68
N ILE A 280 24.56 14.09 -11.24
CA ILE A 280 23.46 13.13 -11.08
C ILE A 280 23.37 12.61 -9.65
N PHE A 281 24.52 12.34 -9.01
CA PHE A 281 24.56 11.93 -7.61
C PHE A 281 23.90 12.98 -6.70
N PHE A 282 24.31 14.24 -6.81
CA PHE A 282 23.75 15.32 -5.99
C PHE A 282 22.26 15.54 -6.28
N ALA A 283 21.85 15.54 -7.55
CA ALA A 283 20.45 15.71 -7.89
C ALA A 283 19.57 14.58 -7.35
N LYS A 284 20.02 13.32 -7.43
CA LYS A 284 19.31 12.18 -6.83
C LYS A 284 19.25 12.29 -5.31
N LYS A 285 20.36 12.66 -4.66
CA LYS A 285 20.40 12.92 -3.21
C LYS A 285 19.36 13.96 -2.81
N GLU A 286 19.33 15.11 -3.49
CA GLU A 286 18.36 16.17 -3.20
C GLU A 286 16.90 15.69 -3.37
N ILE A 287 16.62 14.90 -4.41
CA ILE A 287 15.28 14.36 -4.66
C ILE A 287 14.86 13.41 -3.54
N ILE A 288 15.75 12.49 -3.14
CA ILE A 288 15.48 11.55 -2.03
C ILE A 288 15.21 12.31 -0.73
N GLU A 289 16.01 13.35 -0.44
CA GLU A 289 15.93 14.11 0.80
C GLU A 289 14.71 15.04 0.88
N ASN A 290 14.30 15.64 -0.23
CA ASN A 290 13.28 16.69 -0.22
C ASN A 290 11.92 16.23 -0.74
N ASN A 291 11.88 15.29 -1.69
CA ASN A 291 10.65 14.98 -2.43
C ASN A 291 9.99 13.66 -2.02
N LEU A 292 10.76 12.64 -1.62
CA LEU A 292 10.27 11.27 -1.48
C LEU A 292 10.05 10.89 -0.01
N PHE A 293 8.84 10.43 0.31
CA PHE A 293 8.42 10.02 1.65
C PHE A 293 7.74 8.65 1.61
N GLY A 294 7.98 7.82 2.61
CA GLY A 294 7.44 6.45 2.65
C GLY A 294 7.07 6.02 4.06
N VAL A 295 5.97 5.27 4.19
CA VAL A 295 5.54 4.67 5.45
C VAL A 295 5.19 3.21 5.23
N ASP A 296 5.63 2.33 6.14
CA ASP A 296 5.18 0.93 6.18
C ASP A 296 5.05 0.45 7.62
N ILE A 297 4.11 -0.46 7.87
CA ILE A 297 3.94 -1.08 9.19
C ILE A 297 5.03 -2.13 9.48
N ASN A 298 5.60 -2.73 8.43
CA ASN A 298 6.67 -3.72 8.53
C ASN A 298 8.05 -3.03 8.51
N PRO A 299 8.84 -3.13 9.60
CA PRO A 299 10.16 -2.50 9.64
C PRO A 299 11.11 -3.04 8.55
N ASN A 300 10.96 -4.30 8.14
CA ASN A 300 11.79 -4.87 7.07
C ASN A 300 11.49 -4.23 5.71
N SER A 301 10.23 -3.86 5.44
CA SER A 301 9.85 -3.11 4.23
C SER A 301 10.54 -1.75 4.21
N CYS A 302 10.57 -1.05 5.34
CA CYS A 302 11.29 0.22 5.48
C CYS A 302 12.79 0.06 5.24
N ASP A 303 13.43 -0.94 5.86
CA ASP A 303 14.87 -1.22 5.68
C ASP A 303 15.21 -1.54 4.22
N ILE A 304 14.34 -2.27 3.51
CA ILE A 304 14.55 -2.62 2.11
C ILE A 304 14.31 -1.44 1.17
N THR A 305 13.31 -0.62 1.47
CA THR A 305 13.07 0.63 0.75
C THR A 305 14.31 1.53 0.84
N LYS A 306 14.88 1.70 2.04
CA LYS A 306 16.12 2.45 2.26
C LYS A 306 17.27 1.85 1.46
N LEU A 307 17.49 0.53 1.58
CA LEU A 307 18.53 -0.17 0.82
C LEU A 307 18.36 0.02 -0.70
N ARG A 308 17.13 0.02 -1.20
CA ARG A 308 16.83 0.16 -2.63
C ARG A 308 17.15 1.57 -3.15
N LEU A 309 16.74 2.60 -2.41
CA LEU A 309 17.09 4.00 -2.71
C LEU A 309 18.61 4.20 -2.63
N TRP A 310 19.28 3.56 -1.68
CA TRP A 310 20.74 3.62 -1.59
C TRP A 310 21.46 2.95 -2.73
N ILE A 311 21.07 1.74 -3.13
CA ILE A 311 21.69 1.08 -4.28
C ILE A 311 21.52 1.92 -5.54
N GLU A 312 20.34 2.53 -5.71
CA GLU A 312 20.08 3.41 -6.83
C GLU A 312 20.92 4.69 -6.81
N LEU A 313 21.27 5.21 -5.63
CA LEU A 313 22.19 6.34 -5.49
C LEU A 313 23.67 5.92 -5.65
N LEU A 314 24.06 4.76 -5.12
CA LEU A 314 25.42 4.20 -5.18
C LEU A 314 25.89 3.97 -6.61
N LYS A 315 24.98 3.65 -7.54
CA LYS A 315 25.26 3.61 -8.99
C LYS A 315 25.93 4.89 -9.51
N TYR A 316 25.67 6.03 -8.85
CA TYR A 316 26.18 7.34 -9.21
C TYR A 316 27.30 7.85 -8.29
N SER A 317 27.80 7.01 -7.38
CA SER A 317 28.95 7.40 -6.54
C SER A 317 30.16 7.79 -7.40
N TYR A 318 30.95 8.74 -6.90
CA TYR A 318 32.10 9.29 -7.59
C TYR A 318 33.30 9.41 -6.64
N TYR A 319 34.50 9.59 -7.19
CA TYR A 319 35.71 9.77 -6.37
C TYR A 319 35.84 11.22 -5.92
N ARG A 320 35.72 11.48 -4.62
CA ARG A 320 35.96 12.82 -4.03
C ARG A 320 37.45 13.17 -4.03
N ASP A 321 38.28 12.15 -3.85
CA ASP A 321 39.73 12.24 -3.89
C ASP A 321 40.22 11.15 -4.87
N ILE A 322 40.67 11.61 -6.04
CA ILE A 322 41.10 10.72 -7.12
C ILE A 322 42.39 10.01 -6.73
N GLU A 323 43.31 10.66 -6.03
CA GLU A 323 44.64 10.13 -5.70
C GLU A 323 44.52 9.02 -4.65
N ASN A 324 43.86 9.35 -3.54
CA ASN A 324 43.68 8.44 -2.40
C ASN A 324 42.51 7.46 -2.59
N LYS A 325 41.80 7.54 -3.73
CA LYS A 325 40.69 6.66 -4.11
C LYS A 325 39.51 6.73 -3.14
N TYR A 326 39.29 7.87 -2.51
CA TYR A 326 38.13 8.04 -1.65
C TYR A 326 36.88 8.30 -2.49
N LEU A 327 35.86 7.48 -2.27
CA LEU A 327 34.54 7.66 -2.87
C LEU A 327 33.70 8.61 -2.00
N GLU A 328 32.82 9.36 -2.65
CA GLU A 328 31.81 10.16 -1.99
C GLU A 328 30.95 9.28 -1.08
N THR A 329 30.64 9.80 0.11
CA THR A 329 29.84 9.08 1.10
C THR A 329 28.35 9.24 0.80
N LEU A 330 27.56 8.26 1.22
CA LEU A 330 26.12 8.34 1.05
C LEU A 330 25.49 9.38 1.98
N PRO A 331 24.33 9.95 1.63
CA PRO A 331 23.52 10.71 2.56
C PRO A 331 22.74 9.81 3.52
N ASN A 332 22.36 10.39 4.64
CA ASN A 332 21.42 9.78 5.56
C ASN A 332 19.98 9.90 5.01
N ILE A 333 19.50 8.85 4.37
CA ILE A 333 18.14 8.79 3.77
C ILE A 333 17.06 8.34 4.76
N ASP A 334 17.43 8.05 6.01
CA ASP A 334 16.58 7.31 6.94
C ASP A 334 15.38 8.11 7.45
N ILE A 335 15.46 9.43 7.36
CA ILE A 335 14.47 10.31 7.98
C ILE A 335 13.16 10.35 7.21
N ASN A 336 13.13 10.09 5.91
CA ASN A 336 11.92 10.16 5.11
C ASN A 336 11.17 8.82 4.99
N ILE A 337 11.79 7.71 5.40
CA ILE A 337 11.17 6.38 5.41
C ILE A 337 10.88 5.96 6.85
N LYS A 338 9.59 5.89 7.20
CA LYS A 338 9.15 5.67 8.59
C LYS A 338 8.40 4.35 8.77
N CYS A 339 8.62 3.73 9.93
CA CYS A 339 7.88 2.54 10.33
C CYS A 339 6.65 2.93 11.17
N GLY A 340 5.46 2.52 10.75
CA GLY A 340 4.22 2.80 11.45
C GLY A 340 2.98 2.41 10.64
N ASN A 341 1.86 2.28 11.33
CA ASN A 341 0.56 2.04 10.73
C ASN A 341 0.00 3.36 10.20
N SER A 342 0.17 3.59 8.90
CA SER A 342 -0.20 4.82 8.19
C SER A 342 -1.70 5.17 8.25
N ILE A 343 -2.58 4.17 8.42
CA ILE A 343 -4.04 4.35 8.52
C ILE A 343 -4.51 4.64 9.96
N ILE A 344 -3.63 4.68 10.95
CA ILE A 344 -4.00 4.99 12.33
C ILE A 344 -3.15 6.15 12.82
N SER A 345 -3.81 7.22 13.24
CA SER A 345 -3.20 8.29 14.03
C SER A 345 -3.97 8.46 15.34
N ARG A 346 -3.26 8.93 16.36
CA ARG A 346 -3.81 9.32 17.65
C ARG A 346 -4.47 10.69 17.59
N PHE A 347 -3.89 11.59 16.81
CA PHE A 347 -4.37 12.97 16.66
C PHE A 347 -4.97 13.16 15.27
N ASP A 348 -5.97 14.03 15.16
CA ASP A 348 -6.55 14.41 13.87
C ASP A 348 -5.59 15.36 13.15
N LEU A 349 -5.54 15.27 11.82
CA LEU A 349 -4.73 16.17 11.01
C LEU A 349 -5.19 17.64 11.13
N LYS A 350 -6.44 17.87 11.54
CA LYS A 350 -7.06 19.19 11.72
C LYS A 350 -6.93 19.77 13.13
N ASP A 351 -6.40 19.02 14.09
CA ASP A 351 -6.22 19.53 15.46
C ASP A 351 -5.28 20.76 15.45
N SER A 352 -5.69 21.85 16.08
CA SER A 352 -4.91 23.11 16.02
C SER A 352 -3.67 23.04 16.91
N LEU A 353 -2.50 23.40 16.37
CA LEU A 353 -1.26 23.62 17.13
C LEU A 353 -1.04 25.10 17.50
N LYS A 354 -1.98 25.99 17.14
CA LYS A 354 -1.81 27.45 17.29
C LYS A 354 -1.71 27.94 18.73
N ASN A 355 -2.13 27.11 19.69
CA ASN A 355 -2.06 27.44 21.12
C ASN A 355 -0.63 27.38 21.67
N ILE A 356 0.32 26.82 20.91
CA ILE A 356 1.72 26.74 21.32
C ILE A 356 2.39 28.11 21.15
N PRO A 357 2.98 28.69 22.22
CA PRO A 357 3.71 29.95 22.12
C PRO A 357 4.86 29.84 21.10
N LYS A 358 4.95 30.79 20.16
CA LYS A 358 6.01 30.86 19.13
C LYS A 358 6.10 29.58 18.28
N ILE A 359 4.94 29.02 17.90
CA ILE A 359 4.84 27.82 17.05
C ILE A 359 5.60 27.96 15.73
N ASP A 360 5.58 29.16 15.13
CA ASP A 360 6.33 29.53 13.94
C ASP A 360 7.83 29.25 14.09
N LYS A 361 8.40 29.69 15.21
CA LYS A 361 9.80 29.44 15.54
C LYS A 361 10.05 27.96 15.81
N LEU A 362 9.17 27.29 16.55
CA LEU A 362 9.31 25.86 16.87
C LEU A 362 9.29 25.00 15.60
N ILE A 363 8.38 25.25 14.66
CA ILE A 363 8.30 24.50 13.39
C ILE A 363 9.51 24.81 12.51
N LYS A 364 9.97 26.06 12.47
CA LYS A 364 11.18 26.44 11.74
C LYS A 364 12.43 25.76 12.32
N ASP A 365 12.56 25.74 13.64
CA ASP A 365 13.63 25.05 14.36
C ASP A 365 13.55 23.53 14.11
N TYR A 366 12.34 22.95 14.09
CA TYR A 366 12.15 21.55 13.79
C TYR A 366 12.61 21.20 12.36
N LYS A 367 12.13 21.94 11.35
CA LYS A 367 12.57 21.77 9.96
C LYS A 367 14.08 21.95 9.81
N CYS A 368 14.67 22.91 10.52
CA CYS A 368 16.11 23.14 10.55
C CYS A 368 16.87 21.95 11.15
N LEU A 369 16.40 21.39 12.28
CA LEU A 369 17.00 20.21 12.89
C LEU A 369 16.91 18.98 11.98
N VAL A 370 15.77 18.79 11.30
CA VAL A 370 15.62 17.72 10.29
C VAL A 370 16.59 17.93 9.11
N GLY A 371 16.74 19.16 8.61
CA GLY A 371 17.73 19.48 7.58
C GLY A 371 19.18 19.26 8.04
N LYS A 372 19.48 19.58 9.31
CA LYS A 372 20.78 19.29 9.92
C LYS A 372 21.01 17.81 10.10
N TYR A 373 19.98 17.03 10.46
CA TYR A 373 20.08 15.58 10.59
C TYR A 373 20.44 14.91 9.27
N LYS A 374 19.83 15.34 8.17
CA LYS A 374 20.14 14.86 6.80
C LYS A 374 21.61 15.12 6.42
N ASN A 375 22.21 16.18 6.98
CA ASN A 375 23.58 16.62 6.71
C ASN A 375 24.55 16.45 7.90
N ALA A 376 24.17 15.67 8.92
CA ALA A 376 24.84 15.67 10.23
C ALA A 376 26.28 15.14 10.17
N ASP A 377 26.67 14.46 9.09
CA ASP A 377 28.00 13.87 8.94
C ASP A 377 28.88 14.60 7.92
N GLY A 378 28.50 15.79 7.47
CA GLY A 378 29.40 16.66 6.70
C GLY A 378 30.66 17.05 7.51
N GLU A 379 31.77 17.32 6.84
CA GLU A 379 33.10 17.58 7.46
C GLU A 379 33.13 18.74 8.48
N ASN A 380 32.07 19.55 8.57
CA ASN A 380 31.97 20.74 9.44
C ASN A 380 30.89 20.64 10.55
N SER A 381 30.32 19.47 10.83
CA SER A 381 29.27 19.35 11.87
C SER A 381 29.86 19.31 13.29
N LYS A 382 29.53 20.32 14.11
CA LYS A 382 29.92 20.39 15.53
C LYS A 382 29.07 19.53 16.47
N HIS A 383 28.01 18.88 15.98
CA HIS A 383 27.01 18.17 16.79
C HIS A 383 26.88 16.71 16.37
N SER A 384 26.83 15.80 17.34
CA SER A 384 26.60 14.39 17.06
C SER A 384 25.15 14.16 16.56
N LYS A 385 24.97 13.22 15.62
CA LYS A 385 23.66 12.80 15.10
C LYS A 385 22.65 12.49 16.21
N ARG A 386 23.13 11.89 17.31
CA ARG A 386 22.36 11.54 18.50
C ARG A 386 21.82 12.77 19.25
N GLU A 387 22.58 13.85 19.35
CA GLU A 387 22.10 15.11 19.94
C GLU A 387 20.95 15.71 19.14
N ILE A 388 21.04 15.64 17.80
CA ILE A 388 19.99 16.15 16.91
C ILE A 388 18.71 15.31 17.08
N GLU A 389 18.83 13.98 17.17
CA GLU A 389 17.70 13.09 17.43
C GLU A 389 17.01 13.37 18.76
N ILE A 390 17.79 13.59 19.83
CA ILE A 390 17.24 13.94 21.14
C ILE A 390 16.41 15.23 21.05
N LYS A 391 16.96 16.28 20.43
CA LYS A 391 16.23 17.56 20.23
C LYS A 391 14.97 17.40 19.36
N ILE A 392 15.04 16.59 18.32
CA ILE A 392 13.86 16.27 17.49
C ILE A 392 12.79 15.58 18.33
N ASN A 393 13.18 14.61 19.16
CA ASN A 393 12.25 13.89 20.03
C ASN A 393 11.66 14.80 21.11
N GLU A 394 12.43 15.71 21.71
CA GLU A 394 11.93 16.73 22.63
C GLU A 394 10.86 17.62 21.98
N ILE A 395 11.08 18.06 20.74
CA ILE A 395 10.08 18.83 19.98
C ILE A 395 8.83 17.99 19.73
N LYS A 396 8.98 16.73 19.30
CA LYS A 396 7.84 15.83 19.07
C LYS A 396 7.05 15.59 20.36
N GLU A 397 7.72 15.41 21.49
CA GLU A 397 7.09 15.26 22.80
C GLU A 397 6.32 16.51 23.21
N ASN A 398 6.91 17.70 23.02
CA ASN A 398 6.24 18.98 23.25
C ASN A 398 4.98 19.14 22.37
N LEU A 399 5.10 18.89 21.07
CA LEU A 399 3.95 18.91 20.14
C LEU A 399 2.87 17.91 20.57
N THR A 400 3.28 16.69 20.95
CA THR A 400 2.38 15.64 21.42
C THR A 400 1.65 16.09 22.69
N LEU A 401 2.33 16.69 23.67
CA LEU A 401 1.70 17.18 24.90
C LEU A 401 0.64 18.26 24.62
N ASN A 402 0.88 19.14 23.66
CA ASN A 402 -0.06 20.20 23.29
C ASN A 402 -1.24 19.73 22.43
N LEU A 403 -1.06 18.66 21.64
CA LEU A 403 -2.16 18.00 20.92
C LEU A 403 -3.08 17.19 21.85
N LYS A 404 -2.62 16.87 23.07
CA LYS A 404 -3.38 16.05 24.01
C LYS A 404 -4.55 16.82 24.57
N ALA A 405 -5.73 16.57 23.99
CA ALA A 405 -7.03 16.65 24.61
C ALA A 405 -7.23 17.87 25.55
N PRO A 406 -7.15 19.11 25.04
CA PRO A 406 -7.39 20.32 25.85
C PRO A 406 -8.73 20.24 26.59
N LYS A 407 -9.75 19.59 26.01
CA LYS A 407 -11.04 19.37 26.69
C LYS A 407 -10.97 18.41 27.89
N THR A 408 -10.21 17.32 27.79
CA THR A 408 -10.06 16.35 28.89
C THR A 408 -9.15 16.90 29.98
N ILE A 409 -8.10 17.63 29.59
CA ILE A 409 -7.23 18.36 30.52
C ILE A 409 -8.04 19.43 31.24
N ASN A 410 -8.73 20.33 30.52
CA ASN A 410 -9.57 21.36 31.15
C ASN A 410 -10.69 20.77 32.01
N SER A 411 -11.29 19.64 31.61
CA SER A 411 -12.32 18.97 32.41
C SER A 411 -11.74 18.35 33.69
N LEU A 412 -10.52 17.79 33.61
CA LEU A 412 -9.81 17.26 34.77
C LEU A 412 -9.37 18.39 35.70
N GLU A 413 -8.78 19.46 35.17
CA GLU A 413 -8.40 20.67 35.91
C GLU A 413 -9.61 21.30 36.60
N LYS A 414 -10.76 21.40 35.90
CA LYS A 414 -11.99 21.94 36.47
C LYS A 414 -12.55 21.07 37.60
N GLU A 415 -12.54 19.74 37.45
CA GLU A 415 -12.97 18.83 38.52
C GLU A 415 -12.00 18.85 39.71
N ILE A 416 -10.69 18.95 39.46
CA ILE A 416 -9.68 19.14 40.49
C ILE A 416 -9.91 20.47 41.21
N GLN A 417 -10.22 21.56 40.50
CA GLN A 417 -10.55 22.85 41.10
C GLN A 417 -11.81 22.82 41.93
N ALA A 418 -12.88 22.24 41.40
CA ALA A 418 -14.12 22.09 42.16
C ALA A 418 -13.90 21.25 43.44
N HIS A 419 -13.03 20.24 43.39
CA HIS A 419 -12.68 19.44 44.57
C HIS A 419 -11.88 20.25 45.59
N ILE A 420 -10.82 20.93 45.14
CA ILE A 420 -9.95 21.73 46.02
C ILE A 420 -10.73 22.88 46.67
N ASP A 421 -11.56 23.58 45.90
CA ASP A 421 -12.35 24.71 46.39
C ASP A 421 -13.35 24.32 47.47
N LYS A 422 -13.89 23.09 47.42
CA LYS A 422 -14.95 22.61 48.31
C LYS A 422 -14.45 21.75 49.47
N TYR A 423 -13.41 20.94 49.25
CA TYR A 423 -12.94 19.92 50.20
C TYR A 423 -11.45 20.04 50.56
N GLY A 424 -10.73 21.01 49.98
CA GLY A 424 -9.30 21.18 50.18
C GLY A 424 -8.47 20.06 49.55
N MET A 425 -7.35 19.72 50.18
CA MET A 425 -6.46 18.62 49.74
C MET A 425 -6.86 17.26 50.32
N TYR A 426 -8.06 17.13 50.89
CA TYR A 426 -8.54 15.86 51.42
C TYR A 426 -8.50 14.77 50.34
N LEU A 427 -7.84 13.64 50.61
CA LEU A 427 -7.59 12.53 49.66
C LEU A 427 -6.69 12.82 48.45
N ILE A 428 -6.38 14.10 48.14
CA ILE A 428 -5.51 14.50 47.03
C ILE A 428 -4.05 14.55 47.52
N ASP A 429 -3.25 13.53 47.20
CA ASP A 429 -1.81 13.49 47.50
C ASP A 429 -0.99 14.22 46.42
N ASP A 430 -0.12 15.15 46.85
CA ASP A 430 0.83 15.91 46.02
C ASP A 430 1.67 15.00 45.10
N LYS A 431 2.02 13.78 45.55
CA LYS A 431 2.82 12.85 44.72
C LYS A 431 2.06 12.28 43.50
N ASN A 432 0.72 12.25 43.54
CA ASN A 432 -0.10 11.69 42.46
C ASN A 432 -0.62 12.75 41.48
N LEU A 433 -0.62 14.03 41.86
CA LEU A 433 -1.15 15.12 41.01
C LEU A 433 -0.07 15.79 40.13
N LEU A 434 1.19 15.85 40.59
CA LEU A 434 2.20 16.81 40.14
C LEU A 434 3.24 16.27 39.13
N SER A 435 2.78 15.73 38.00
CA SER A 435 3.61 15.64 36.79
C SER A 435 2.95 16.40 35.64
N GLY A 436 2.93 17.73 35.72
CA GLY A 436 2.74 18.59 34.55
C GLY A 436 1.51 19.51 34.51
N LEU A 437 0.72 19.64 35.58
CA LEU A 437 -0.38 20.63 35.66
C LEU A 437 0.02 21.77 36.61
N THR A 438 0.05 23.00 36.11
CA THR A 438 0.36 24.21 36.89
C THR A 438 -0.89 24.71 37.60
N TYR A 439 -0.81 24.85 38.92
CA TYR A 439 -1.91 25.34 39.74
C TYR A 439 -1.48 26.47 40.67
N THR A 440 -2.33 27.48 40.83
CA THR A 440 -2.11 28.59 41.76
C THR A 440 -2.71 28.28 43.12
N LYS A 441 -1.85 28.15 44.15
CA LYS A 441 -2.23 27.99 45.56
C LYS A 441 -2.99 29.21 46.06
N ASN A 442 -4.26 29.05 46.42
CA ASN A 442 -4.86 29.77 47.54
C ASN A 442 -5.19 28.72 48.60
N LEU A 443 -4.33 28.61 49.62
CA LEU A 443 -4.61 27.77 50.79
C LEU A 443 -5.76 28.43 51.57
N LEU A 444 -6.94 27.84 51.53
CA LEU A 444 -7.93 28.04 52.58
C LEU A 444 -7.72 26.94 53.63
N GLU A 445 -7.53 27.33 54.88
CA GLU A 445 -7.62 26.40 56.02
C GLU A 445 -9.09 25.98 56.13
N ILE A 446 -9.40 24.73 55.73
CA ILE A 446 -10.75 24.17 55.84
C ILE A 446 -10.83 23.39 57.15
N GLU A 447 -11.83 23.71 57.97
CA GLU A 447 -12.18 23.01 59.22
C GLU A 447 -12.57 21.53 58.94
N GLU A 448 -12.58 20.69 59.98
CA GLU A 448 -12.87 19.25 59.86
C GLU A 448 -14.17 18.98 59.08
N LEU A 449 -14.05 18.32 57.92
CA LEU A 449 -15.17 17.91 57.06
C LEU A 449 -16.17 17.02 57.81
N ASN A 450 -17.47 17.25 57.61
CA ASN A 450 -18.51 16.39 58.18
C ASN A 450 -18.63 15.04 57.41
N GLU A 451 -19.33 14.05 57.98
CA GLU A 451 -19.44 12.71 57.38
C GLU A 451 -20.07 12.70 55.97
N ASN A 452 -21.04 13.56 55.70
CA ASN A 452 -21.64 13.67 54.36
C ASN A 452 -20.66 14.29 53.35
N GLU A 453 -19.89 15.30 53.77
CA GLU A 453 -18.86 15.93 52.94
C GLU A 453 -17.70 14.98 52.63
N LYS A 454 -17.35 14.08 53.56
CA LYS A 454 -16.37 13.02 53.32
C LYS A 454 -16.84 12.03 52.26
N GLU A 455 -18.12 11.62 52.27
CA GLU A 455 -18.69 10.76 51.23
C GLU A 455 -18.68 11.45 49.85
N GLU A 456 -19.11 12.72 49.78
CA GLU A 456 -19.08 13.49 48.54
C GLU A 456 -17.66 13.72 48.00
N ALA A 457 -16.69 13.96 48.90
CA ALA A 457 -15.29 14.10 48.54
C ALA A 457 -14.75 12.78 47.94
N PHE A 458 -15.16 11.63 48.46
CA PHE A 458 -14.77 10.32 47.93
C PHE A 458 -15.33 10.08 46.51
N GLU A 459 -16.58 10.45 46.26
CA GLU A 459 -17.17 10.38 44.91
C GLU A 459 -16.50 11.33 43.92
N SER A 460 -16.19 12.56 44.36
CA SER A 460 -15.44 13.55 43.58
C SER A 460 -14.05 13.03 43.22
N TYR A 461 -13.33 12.46 44.20
CA TYR A 461 -12.02 11.84 43.99
C TYR A 461 -12.10 10.64 43.03
N GLY A 462 -13.15 9.81 43.12
CA GLY A 462 -13.42 8.74 42.16
C GLY A 462 -13.56 9.23 40.71
N ARG A 463 -14.27 10.35 40.49
CA ARG A 463 -14.37 11.01 39.17
C ARG A 463 -13.01 11.51 38.68
N ILE A 464 -12.23 12.16 39.54
CA ILE A 464 -10.87 12.63 39.24
C ILE A 464 -9.98 11.43 38.84
N GLN A 465 -10.02 10.32 39.58
CA GLN A 465 -9.25 9.12 39.25
C GLN A 465 -9.65 8.51 37.90
N ILE A 466 -10.94 8.48 37.57
CA ILE A 466 -11.42 7.97 36.26
C ILE A 466 -10.93 8.87 35.12
N LEU A 467 -11.06 10.20 35.28
CA LEU A 467 -10.57 11.17 34.30
C LEU A 467 -9.04 11.12 34.16
N ARG A 468 -8.32 10.97 35.28
CA ARG A 468 -6.86 10.82 35.30
C ARG A 468 -6.44 9.52 34.63
N LYS A 469 -7.06 8.38 34.94
CA LYS A 469 -6.79 7.09 34.28
C LYS A 469 -7.08 7.14 32.78
N LYS A 470 -8.13 7.87 32.37
CA LYS A 470 -8.44 8.12 30.95
C LYS A 470 -7.36 8.99 30.31
N LEU A 471 -6.93 10.05 31.00
CA LEU A 471 -5.85 10.92 30.56
C LEU A 471 -4.52 10.17 30.48
N ASP A 472 -4.16 9.34 31.47
CA ASP A 472 -2.95 8.52 31.53
C ASP A 472 -2.96 7.43 30.45
N SER A 473 -4.09 6.77 30.21
CA SER A 473 -4.25 5.82 29.10
C SER A 473 -4.00 6.51 27.76
N VAL A 474 -4.62 7.69 27.56
CA VAL A 474 -4.38 8.52 26.39
C VAL A 474 -2.90 8.91 26.32
N LEU A 475 -2.35 9.58 27.34
CA LEU A 475 -0.97 10.06 27.48
C LEU A 475 0.06 8.98 27.16
N SER A 476 -0.11 7.79 27.75
CA SER A 476 0.78 6.64 27.60
C SER A 476 0.93 6.17 26.15
N GLY A 477 -0.05 6.46 25.28
CA GLY A 477 -0.05 6.04 23.89
C GLY A 477 -0.06 4.52 23.68
N LYS A 478 -0.22 3.72 24.74
CA LYS A 478 -0.09 2.26 24.71
C LYS A 478 -1.11 1.62 23.76
N GLU A 479 -2.31 2.18 23.68
CA GLU A 479 -3.33 1.75 22.72
C GLU A 479 -2.95 2.08 21.29
N TYR A 480 -2.22 3.17 21.05
CA TYR A 480 -1.73 3.62 19.75
C TYR A 480 -0.32 3.09 19.43
N LYS A 481 0.06 1.96 20.03
CA LYS A 481 1.31 1.29 19.69
C LYS A 481 1.35 1.00 18.19
N ASN A 482 2.39 1.50 17.52
CA ASN A 482 2.60 1.48 16.07
C ASN A 482 1.69 2.39 15.25
N ALA A 483 0.89 3.29 15.83
CA ALA A 483 0.22 4.35 15.07
C ALA A 483 1.24 5.29 14.44
N PHE A 484 0.86 5.94 13.33
CA PHE A 484 1.72 6.87 12.61
C PHE A 484 1.19 8.30 12.69
N GLU A 485 1.93 9.17 13.37
CA GLU A 485 1.58 10.59 13.51
C GLU A 485 2.18 11.40 12.36
N TRP A 486 1.47 11.46 11.24
CA TRP A 486 1.91 12.16 10.01
C TRP A 486 2.49 13.56 10.24
N ARG A 487 1.84 14.36 11.08
CA ARG A 487 2.25 15.74 11.42
C ARG A 487 3.53 15.81 12.24
N LEU A 488 3.78 14.80 13.07
CA LEU A 488 4.94 14.76 13.96
C LEU A 488 6.13 14.09 13.28
N GLU A 489 5.90 13.16 12.36
CA GLU A 489 6.97 12.41 11.70
C GLU A 489 7.51 13.11 10.45
N PHE A 490 6.70 13.95 9.79
CA PHE A 490 7.07 14.70 8.60
C PHE A 490 6.80 16.21 8.77
N PRO A 491 7.74 17.01 9.30
CA PRO A 491 7.56 18.45 9.40
C PRO A 491 7.49 19.17 8.05
N GLU A 492 7.98 18.54 6.97
CA GLU A 492 7.96 19.09 5.61
C GLU A 492 6.54 19.31 5.07
N VAL A 493 5.54 18.66 5.66
CA VAL A 493 4.11 18.82 5.33
C VAL A 493 3.36 19.67 6.36
N LEU A 494 4.08 20.51 7.13
CA LEU A 494 3.50 21.56 7.97
C LEU A 494 3.76 22.95 7.39
N ASN A 495 2.81 23.88 7.51
CA ASN A 495 3.07 25.31 7.29
C ASN A 495 3.73 25.94 8.53
N GLU A 496 4.01 27.25 8.48
CA GLU A 496 4.61 28.00 9.60
C GLU A 496 3.71 28.02 10.85
N ASN A 497 2.39 27.89 10.67
CA ASN A 497 1.42 27.84 11.77
C ASN A 497 1.26 26.44 12.38
N GLY A 498 2.00 25.43 11.88
CA GLY A 498 1.85 24.03 12.28
C GLY A 498 0.59 23.34 11.72
N ASP A 499 -0.11 23.95 10.76
CA ASP A 499 -1.22 23.31 10.06
C ASP A 499 -0.66 22.31 9.04
N PHE A 500 -1.34 21.17 8.90
CA PHE A 500 -0.97 20.14 7.95
C PHE A 500 -1.35 20.55 6.51
N ILE A 501 -0.35 20.75 5.64
CA ILE A 501 -0.56 21.12 4.24
C ILE A 501 -0.74 19.91 3.32
N GLY A 502 -0.17 18.76 3.69
CA GLY A 502 -0.27 17.50 2.94
C GLY A 502 0.68 17.35 1.75
N PHE A 503 0.55 16.21 1.06
CA PHE A 503 1.40 15.80 -0.07
C PHE A 503 0.80 16.22 -1.43
N ASP A 504 1.65 16.55 -2.40
CA ASP A 504 1.22 16.85 -3.77
C ASP A 504 0.79 15.55 -4.50
N LEU A 505 1.52 14.45 -4.28
CA LEU A 505 1.20 13.13 -4.82
C LEU A 505 1.21 12.07 -3.73
N VAL A 506 0.16 11.25 -3.68
CA VAL A 506 0.11 10.02 -2.91
C VAL A 506 0.01 8.85 -3.88
N ILE A 507 1.02 7.97 -3.92
CA ILE A 507 1.16 6.92 -4.93
C ILE A 507 1.56 5.61 -4.27
N GLY A 508 1.06 4.48 -4.77
CA GLY A 508 1.43 3.18 -4.21
C GLY A 508 0.53 2.02 -4.60
N ASN A 509 0.83 0.85 -4.03
CA ASN A 509 0.03 -0.36 -4.11
C ASN A 509 -0.39 -0.81 -2.71
N PRO A 510 -1.55 -0.34 -2.20
CA PRO A 510 -2.00 -0.69 -0.85
C PRO A 510 -2.28 -2.20 -0.72
N PRO A 511 -2.18 -2.77 0.50
CA PRO A 511 -2.42 -4.20 0.74
C PRO A 511 -3.89 -4.59 0.48
N TYR A 512 -4.13 -5.84 0.07
CA TYR A 512 -5.48 -6.37 -0.21
C TYR A 512 -5.89 -7.43 0.81
N ILE A 513 -6.40 -6.99 1.97
CA ILE A 513 -6.77 -7.84 3.10
C ILE A 513 -8.28 -7.79 3.31
N ASP A 514 -8.92 -8.96 3.31
CA ASP A 514 -10.35 -9.08 3.59
C ASP A 514 -10.65 -8.59 5.01
N TYR A 515 -11.76 -7.88 5.20
CA TYR A 515 -12.19 -7.34 6.50
C TYR A 515 -12.07 -8.34 7.66
N ARG A 516 -12.33 -9.62 7.42
CA ARG A 516 -12.29 -10.69 8.45
C ARG A 516 -10.87 -11.02 8.93
N GLU A 517 -9.86 -10.64 8.16
CA GLU A 517 -8.44 -10.88 8.43
C GLU A 517 -7.74 -9.62 8.96
N ILE A 518 -8.41 -8.46 8.93
CA ILE A 518 -7.91 -7.23 9.54
C ILE A 518 -7.93 -7.37 11.06
N ASP A 519 -6.86 -6.93 11.72
CA ASP A 519 -6.77 -6.98 13.17
C ASP A 519 -7.83 -6.10 13.84
N LYS A 520 -8.31 -6.53 15.00
CA LYS A 520 -9.39 -5.85 15.75
C LYS A 520 -9.01 -4.41 16.14
N ASN A 521 -7.72 -4.15 16.36
CA ASN A 521 -7.24 -2.84 16.80
C ASN A 521 -7.39 -1.81 15.67
N THR A 522 -6.98 -2.19 14.45
CA THR A 522 -7.18 -1.40 13.24
C THR A 522 -8.66 -1.16 12.95
N ILE A 523 -9.50 -2.21 13.02
CA ILE A 523 -10.94 -2.06 12.83
C ILE A 523 -11.53 -1.05 13.84
N ASN A 524 -11.17 -1.18 15.12
CA ASN A 524 -11.69 -0.29 16.16
C ASN A 524 -11.30 1.17 15.96
N LYS A 525 -10.06 1.44 15.55
CA LYS A 525 -9.57 2.81 15.33
C LYS A 525 -10.00 3.44 14.01
N THR A 526 -10.42 2.62 13.05
CA THR A 526 -10.95 3.10 11.76
C THR A 526 -12.47 3.19 11.75
N LYS A 527 -13.18 2.92 12.85
CA LYS A 527 -14.66 2.93 12.91
C LYS A 527 -15.30 4.21 12.36
N ASN A 528 -14.67 5.36 12.62
CA ASN A 528 -15.19 6.68 12.23
C ASN A 528 -14.80 7.10 10.80
N TYR A 529 -14.10 6.24 10.06
CA TYR A 529 -13.79 6.50 8.66
C TYR A 529 -15.07 6.57 7.84
N ALA A 530 -15.16 7.54 6.94
CA ALA A 530 -16.30 7.77 6.05
C ALA A 530 -16.61 6.53 5.19
N VAL A 531 -15.61 5.73 4.82
CA VAL A 531 -15.85 4.47 4.10
C VAL A 531 -16.74 3.50 4.88
N ASN A 532 -16.73 3.53 6.22
CA ASN A 532 -17.53 2.63 7.06
C ASN A 532 -19.00 3.05 7.18
N GLU A 533 -19.34 4.32 6.95
CA GLU A 533 -20.72 4.79 7.06
C GLU A 533 -21.69 4.02 6.17
N ASN A 534 -21.22 3.61 4.98
CA ASN A 534 -22.06 2.98 3.96
C ASN A 534 -21.50 1.62 3.48
N SER A 535 -20.42 1.12 4.09
CA SER A 535 -19.85 -0.20 3.80
C SER A 535 -19.71 -1.02 5.08
N ASN A 536 -20.38 -2.17 5.16
CA ASN A 536 -20.34 -3.02 6.36
C ASN A 536 -19.01 -3.73 6.61
N ARG A 537 -18.19 -3.95 5.56
CA ARG A 537 -16.95 -4.76 5.61
C ARG A 537 -15.95 -4.34 4.52
N PRO A 538 -15.48 -3.09 4.51
CA PRO A 538 -14.54 -2.65 3.49
C PRO A 538 -13.23 -3.45 3.58
N ASN A 539 -12.58 -3.65 2.44
CA ASN A 539 -11.23 -4.22 2.38
C ASN A 539 -10.23 -3.19 2.93
N ILE A 540 -9.08 -3.62 3.44
CA ILE A 540 -8.07 -2.69 4.01
C ILE A 540 -7.67 -1.58 3.04
N PHE A 541 -7.58 -1.84 1.72
CA PHE A 541 -7.21 -0.80 0.74
C PHE A 541 -8.20 0.37 0.72
N CYS A 542 -9.47 0.15 1.08
CA CYS A 542 -10.47 1.23 1.19
C CYS A 542 -10.06 2.28 2.25
N TYR A 543 -9.46 1.84 3.36
CA TYR A 543 -8.95 2.75 4.39
C TYR A 543 -7.70 3.50 3.94
N PHE A 544 -6.84 2.85 3.14
CA PHE A 544 -5.70 3.53 2.50
C PHE A 544 -6.14 4.61 1.52
N ILE A 545 -7.24 4.40 0.78
CA ILE A 545 -7.81 5.42 -0.10
C ILE A 545 -8.25 6.64 0.71
N GLU A 546 -9.04 6.43 1.75
CA GLU A 546 -9.48 7.52 2.63
C GLU A 546 -8.28 8.25 3.27
N LYS A 547 -7.34 7.50 3.84
CA LYS A 547 -6.12 8.07 4.41
C LYS A 547 -5.31 8.85 3.38
N GLY A 548 -5.17 8.32 2.16
CA GLY A 548 -4.50 9.00 1.06
C GLY A 548 -5.14 10.36 0.77
N ILE A 549 -6.48 10.42 0.71
CA ILE A 549 -7.22 11.67 0.46
C ILE A 549 -7.00 12.66 1.61
N GLU A 550 -6.93 12.18 2.86
CA GLU A 550 -6.65 13.00 4.03
C GLU A 550 -5.25 13.59 4.02
N VAL A 551 -4.23 12.78 3.70
CA VAL A 551 -2.83 13.23 3.71
C VAL A 551 -2.43 14.03 2.47
N ALA A 552 -3.18 13.91 1.38
CA ALA A 552 -2.99 14.74 0.19
C ALA A 552 -3.40 16.19 0.44
N ASN A 553 -2.65 17.14 -0.13
CA ASN A 553 -2.97 18.56 -0.09
C ASN A 553 -4.29 18.85 -0.83
N ASN A 554 -4.80 20.08 -0.75
CA ASN A 554 -6.11 20.44 -1.30
C ASN A 554 -6.26 20.17 -2.81
N ASN A 555 -5.18 20.19 -3.57
CA ASN A 555 -5.15 19.89 -5.00
C ASN A 555 -4.37 18.60 -5.27
N GLY A 556 -4.17 17.74 -4.28
CA GLY A 556 -3.29 16.60 -4.41
C GLY A 556 -3.85 15.53 -5.33
N ILE A 557 -2.95 14.74 -5.90
CA ILE A 557 -3.28 13.57 -6.73
C ILE A 557 -3.06 12.30 -5.90
N LEU A 558 -3.99 11.36 -6.02
CA LEU A 558 -3.84 9.99 -5.55
C LEU A 558 -3.77 9.04 -6.74
N THR A 559 -2.74 8.21 -6.81
CA THR A 559 -2.60 7.19 -7.85
C THR A 559 -2.32 5.83 -7.22
N PHE A 560 -3.33 4.97 -7.15
CA PHE A 560 -3.20 3.65 -6.51
C PHE A 560 -3.56 2.50 -7.45
N ILE A 561 -2.87 1.36 -7.25
CA ILE A 561 -3.29 0.08 -7.80
C ILE A 561 -4.36 -0.52 -6.89
N ASN A 562 -5.52 -0.84 -7.46
CA ASN A 562 -6.66 -1.37 -6.72
C ASN A 562 -7.32 -2.52 -7.45
N PRO A 563 -7.99 -3.45 -6.74
CA PRO A 563 -8.76 -4.49 -7.38
C PRO A 563 -9.92 -3.88 -8.18
N ILE A 564 -10.17 -4.39 -9.38
CA ILE A 564 -11.30 -3.99 -10.24
C ILE A 564 -12.66 -4.11 -9.52
N ALA A 565 -12.74 -4.98 -8.50
CA ALA A 565 -13.89 -5.10 -7.61
C ALA A 565 -14.28 -3.77 -6.92
N MET A 566 -13.35 -2.84 -6.72
CA MET A 566 -13.60 -1.49 -6.17
C MET A 566 -14.69 -0.75 -6.96
N LEU A 567 -14.77 -0.98 -8.27
CA LEU A 567 -15.66 -0.26 -9.18
C LEU A 567 -17.14 -0.60 -8.98
N GLN A 568 -17.46 -1.77 -8.44
CA GLN A 568 -18.84 -2.29 -8.42
C GLN A 568 -19.26 -2.97 -7.12
N SER A 569 -18.32 -3.49 -6.32
CA SER A 569 -18.67 -4.30 -5.15
C SER A 569 -19.25 -3.47 -4.01
N ASP A 570 -20.19 -4.07 -3.26
CA ASP A 570 -20.87 -3.43 -2.13
C ASP A 570 -19.91 -2.98 -1.03
N PHE A 571 -18.85 -3.74 -0.76
CA PHE A 571 -17.86 -3.39 0.28
C PHE A 571 -17.12 -2.07 -0.02
N ALA A 572 -17.10 -1.63 -1.28
CA ALA A 572 -16.43 -0.40 -1.71
C ALA A 572 -17.43 0.73 -2.02
N TYR A 573 -18.72 0.56 -1.70
CA TYR A 573 -19.73 1.61 -1.93
C TYR A 573 -19.37 2.92 -1.20
N GLY A 574 -19.04 2.85 0.10
CA GLY A 574 -18.61 4.00 0.88
C GLY A 574 -17.37 4.68 0.29
N THR A 575 -16.42 3.90 -0.24
CA THR A 575 -15.24 4.44 -0.95
C THR A 575 -15.61 5.20 -2.21
N ARG A 576 -16.48 4.65 -3.07
CA ARG A 576 -16.91 5.33 -4.30
C ARG A 576 -17.70 6.62 -4.01
N LYS A 577 -18.50 6.61 -2.94
CA LYS A 577 -19.20 7.79 -2.43
C LYS A 577 -18.22 8.86 -1.95
N LEU A 578 -17.25 8.48 -1.10
CA LEU A 578 -16.21 9.38 -0.62
C LEU A 578 -15.42 10.03 -1.78
N LEU A 579 -15.06 9.25 -2.80
CA LEU A 579 -14.36 9.77 -3.98
C LEU A 579 -15.18 10.83 -4.72
N LEU A 580 -16.51 10.66 -4.88
CA LEU A 580 -17.36 11.68 -5.49
C LEU A 580 -17.49 12.95 -4.65
N GLU A 581 -17.51 12.80 -3.32
CA GLU A 581 -17.66 13.93 -2.39
C GLU A 581 -16.38 14.75 -2.27
N LYS A 582 -15.21 14.11 -2.37
CA LYS A 582 -13.90 14.75 -2.15
C LYS A 582 -13.20 15.16 -3.44
N GLY A 583 -13.65 14.71 -4.61
CA GLY A 583 -12.98 15.03 -5.87
C GLY A 583 -13.50 14.26 -7.08
N CYS A 584 -12.58 13.87 -7.96
CA CYS A 584 -12.92 13.12 -9.16
C CYS A 584 -11.85 12.08 -9.52
N ILE A 585 -12.29 11.01 -10.18
CA ILE A 585 -11.42 10.07 -10.88
C ILE A 585 -11.20 10.61 -12.30
N ASN A 586 -9.95 10.93 -12.64
CA ASN A 586 -9.59 11.42 -13.98
C ASN A 586 -9.53 10.26 -14.99
N TYR A 587 -8.87 9.17 -14.62
CA TYR A 587 -8.76 7.98 -15.46
C TYR A 587 -8.73 6.69 -14.65
N ILE A 588 -9.08 5.59 -15.33
CA ILE A 588 -8.93 4.22 -14.86
C ILE A 588 -8.23 3.41 -15.96
N VAL A 589 -7.14 2.73 -15.63
CA VAL A 589 -6.50 1.74 -16.48
C VAL A 589 -6.93 0.35 -16.04
N ASP A 590 -7.58 -0.39 -16.93
CA ASP A 590 -7.95 -1.78 -16.72
C ASP A 590 -6.78 -2.70 -17.07
N CYS A 591 -6.16 -3.25 -16.03
CA CYS A 591 -5.07 -4.22 -16.11
C CYS A 591 -5.56 -5.63 -15.73
N SER A 592 -6.87 -5.86 -15.62
CA SER A 592 -7.41 -7.10 -15.06
C SER A 592 -7.22 -8.34 -15.95
N TYR A 593 -6.94 -8.12 -17.24
CA TYR A 593 -6.78 -9.16 -18.25
C TYR A 593 -5.33 -9.56 -18.51
N ILE A 594 -4.38 -8.84 -17.91
CA ILE A 594 -2.94 -9.17 -17.98
C ILE A 594 -2.51 -9.83 -16.68
N LYS A 595 -1.60 -10.82 -16.77
CA LYS A 595 -1.03 -11.46 -15.59
C LYS A 595 0.07 -10.56 -15.02
N VAL A 596 -0.33 -9.49 -14.33
CA VAL A 596 0.58 -8.50 -13.73
C VAL A 596 1.46 -9.13 -12.66
N PHE A 597 0.83 -9.85 -11.73
CA PHE A 597 1.51 -10.44 -10.58
C PHE A 597 1.70 -11.93 -10.83
N ALA A 598 2.95 -12.39 -10.87
CA ALA A 598 3.28 -13.79 -11.16
C ALA A 598 2.67 -14.76 -10.13
N SER A 599 2.61 -14.29 -8.88
CA SER A 599 2.30 -15.00 -7.65
C SER A 599 0.88 -14.78 -7.12
N ALA A 600 0.17 -13.74 -7.59
CA ALA A 600 -1.17 -13.37 -7.14
C ALA A 600 -2.21 -13.58 -8.25
N SER A 601 -3.34 -14.19 -7.91
CA SER A 601 -4.53 -14.19 -8.79
C SER A 601 -5.38 -12.95 -8.53
N THR A 602 -4.87 -11.77 -8.88
CA THR A 602 -5.55 -10.49 -8.70
C THR A 602 -5.98 -9.87 -10.03
N TYR A 603 -6.92 -8.93 -9.98
CA TYR A 603 -7.50 -8.23 -11.13
C TYR A 603 -7.27 -6.73 -10.95
N PRO A 604 -6.04 -6.23 -11.18
CA PRO A 604 -5.68 -4.87 -10.83
C PRO A 604 -6.26 -3.85 -11.81
N THR A 605 -6.53 -2.67 -11.28
CA THR A 605 -6.82 -1.43 -11.98
C THR A 605 -5.95 -0.34 -11.41
N ILE A 606 -5.56 0.61 -12.23
CA ILE A 606 -4.89 1.84 -11.79
C ILE A 606 -5.90 2.95 -11.90
N TYR A 607 -6.03 3.81 -10.91
CA TYR A 607 -6.80 5.04 -11.08
C TYR A 607 -6.02 6.24 -10.56
N GLU A 608 -6.32 7.39 -11.16
CA GLU A 608 -5.87 8.70 -10.70
C GLU A 608 -7.09 9.46 -10.17
N PHE A 609 -7.03 9.80 -8.88
CA PHE A 609 -7.98 10.66 -8.20
C PHE A 609 -7.37 12.05 -8.00
N LYS A 610 -8.15 13.11 -8.27
CA LYS A 610 -7.80 14.50 -8.02
C LYS A 610 -8.75 15.08 -6.99
N LYS A 611 -8.21 15.60 -5.89
CA LYS A 611 -9.00 16.21 -4.81
C LYS A 611 -9.60 17.57 -5.23
N ASN A 612 -10.72 17.93 -4.61
CA ASN A 612 -11.45 19.20 -4.76
C ASN A 612 -11.86 19.57 -6.20
N LYS A 613 -11.96 18.58 -7.08
CA LYS A 613 -12.42 18.74 -8.46
C LYS A 613 -13.72 17.98 -8.67
N LYS A 614 -14.74 18.61 -9.26
CA LYS A 614 -16.01 17.94 -9.53
C LYS A 614 -15.85 16.85 -10.59
N GLN A 615 -16.52 15.72 -10.38
CA GLN A 615 -16.52 14.61 -11.35
C GLN A 615 -17.18 15.01 -12.67
N GLY A 616 -16.36 15.06 -13.74
CA GLY A 616 -16.81 15.14 -15.12
C GLY A 616 -16.91 13.75 -15.76
N SER A 617 -16.16 13.52 -16.83
CA SER A 617 -15.97 12.18 -17.42
C SER A 617 -14.79 11.44 -16.81
N ILE A 618 -14.81 10.11 -16.90
CA ILE A 618 -13.66 9.26 -16.58
C ILE A 618 -13.08 8.70 -17.87
N LYS A 619 -11.77 8.86 -18.08
CA LYS A 619 -11.06 8.20 -19.18
C LYS A 619 -10.76 6.75 -18.81
N ILE A 620 -11.31 5.81 -19.55
CA ILE A 620 -11.01 4.37 -19.41
C ILE A 620 -9.93 4.00 -20.41
N VAL A 621 -8.85 3.40 -19.93
CA VAL A 621 -7.74 2.89 -20.72
C VAL A 621 -7.70 1.37 -20.57
N LEU A 622 -7.68 0.63 -21.68
CA LEU A 622 -7.65 -0.84 -21.66
C LEU A 622 -6.26 -1.36 -22.01
N TRP A 623 -5.66 -2.11 -21.09
CA TRP A 623 -4.39 -2.79 -21.32
C TRP A 623 -4.64 -4.25 -21.72
N LYS A 624 -4.18 -4.66 -22.91
CA LYS A 624 -4.29 -6.05 -23.36
C LYS A 624 -3.05 -6.43 -24.16
N ASN A 625 -2.49 -7.61 -23.90
CA ASN A 625 -1.31 -8.16 -24.59
C ASN A 625 -0.09 -7.22 -24.49
N ASP A 626 0.19 -6.71 -23.29
CA ASP A 626 1.28 -5.79 -22.96
C ASP A 626 1.31 -4.45 -23.74
N ASN A 627 0.30 -4.19 -24.57
CA ASN A 627 0.16 -2.96 -25.35
C ASN A 627 -1.13 -2.21 -25.00
N PHE A 628 -1.06 -0.87 -25.10
CA PHE A 628 -2.23 -0.01 -25.08
C PHE A 628 -3.10 -0.33 -26.30
N LYS A 629 -4.33 -0.80 -26.07
CA LYS A 629 -5.23 -1.09 -27.20
C LYS A 629 -6.10 0.10 -27.55
N HIS A 630 -6.90 0.59 -26.60
CA HIS A 630 -7.84 1.68 -26.85
C HIS A 630 -8.20 2.41 -25.54
N SER A 631 -8.58 3.68 -25.67
CA SER A 631 -9.23 4.44 -24.59
C SER A 631 -10.61 4.95 -25.01
N HIS A 632 -11.51 5.10 -24.06
CA HIS A 632 -12.81 5.76 -24.26
C HIS A 632 -13.19 6.53 -23.00
N ASN A 633 -14.12 7.48 -23.12
CA ASN A 633 -14.63 8.22 -21.97
C ASN A 633 -15.98 7.66 -21.55
N ILE A 634 -16.21 7.55 -20.24
CA ILE A 634 -17.52 7.28 -19.66
C ILE A 634 -18.01 8.52 -18.90
N GLU A 635 -19.32 8.74 -18.94
CA GLU A 635 -19.97 9.76 -18.12
C GLU A 635 -19.96 9.36 -16.64
N THR A 636 -20.00 10.35 -15.75
CA THR A 636 -19.95 10.17 -14.29
C THR A 636 -20.88 9.07 -13.75
N TYR A 637 -20.41 8.36 -12.73
CA TYR A 637 -21.15 7.31 -12.01
C TYR A 637 -22.06 7.85 -10.90
N SER A 638 -22.11 9.17 -10.70
CA SER A 638 -22.94 9.80 -9.65
C SER A 638 -24.44 9.61 -9.82
N LYS A 639 -24.90 9.21 -11.01
CA LYS A 639 -26.33 9.10 -11.36
C LYS A 639 -26.96 7.73 -11.08
N ASN A 640 -26.19 6.72 -10.66
CA ASN A 640 -26.74 5.39 -10.37
C ASN A 640 -26.75 5.10 -8.86
N GLU A 641 -27.79 4.39 -8.39
CA GLU A 641 -28.02 4.12 -6.95
C GLU A 641 -26.88 3.30 -6.30
N GLN A 642 -26.14 2.52 -7.09
CA GLN A 642 -25.06 1.65 -6.59
C GLN A 642 -23.68 2.31 -6.64
N LEU A 643 -23.61 3.55 -7.14
CA LEU A 643 -22.38 4.27 -7.50
C LEU A 643 -21.41 3.39 -8.30
N SER A 644 -21.94 2.51 -9.15
CA SER A 644 -21.16 1.53 -9.90
C SER A 644 -20.49 2.18 -11.11
N ILE A 645 -19.21 1.90 -11.32
CA ILE A 645 -18.45 2.39 -12.47
C ILE A 645 -18.47 1.30 -13.54
N ASN A 646 -19.18 1.55 -14.64
CA ASN A 646 -19.22 0.67 -15.78
C ASN A 646 -18.18 1.09 -16.82
N ILE A 647 -17.11 0.31 -16.94
CA ILE A 647 -15.99 0.56 -17.85
C ILE A 647 -16.24 0.06 -19.30
N SER A 648 -17.47 -0.34 -19.61
CA SER A 648 -17.85 -0.77 -20.96
C SER A 648 -17.93 0.42 -21.92
N LYS A 649 -17.42 0.22 -23.14
CA LYS A 649 -17.44 1.23 -24.22
C LYS A 649 -18.86 1.63 -24.64
N HIS A 650 -19.83 0.71 -24.55
CA HIS A 650 -21.17 0.92 -25.09
C HIS A 650 -22.19 1.19 -23.98
N LYS A 651 -22.82 2.36 -23.96
CA LYS A 651 -23.92 2.65 -23.04
C LYS A 651 -25.20 1.98 -23.53
N ILE A 652 -25.68 0.96 -22.82
CA ILE A 652 -26.90 0.24 -23.18
C ILE A 652 -28.00 0.58 -22.17
N ASN A 653 -29.12 1.10 -22.67
CA ASN A 653 -30.31 1.35 -21.87
C ASN A 653 -31.27 0.16 -21.96
N PHE A 654 -31.38 -0.60 -20.87
CA PHE A 654 -32.30 -1.74 -20.77
C PHE A 654 -33.72 -1.35 -20.32
N GLN A 655 -33.99 -0.09 -19.97
CA GLN A 655 -35.26 0.36 -19.36
C GLN A 655 -36.42 0.57 -20.33
N LYS A 656 -36.29 0.23 -21.63
CA LYS A 656 -37.38 0.39 -22.60
C LYS A 656 -38.54 -0.61 -22.44
N VAL A 657 -38.45 -1.57 -21.50
CA VAL A 657 -39.41 -2.67 -21.35
C VAL A 657 -39.83 -2.82 -19.89
N ASP A 658 -41.14 -2.98 -19.66
CA ASP A 658 -41.69 -3.21 -18.32
C ASP A 658 -41.19 -4.55 -17.73
N CYS A 659 -40.35 -4.47 -16.71
CA CYS A 659 -39.68 -5.59 -16.08
C CYS A 659 -39.89 -5.56 -14.55
N ARG A 660 -39.86 -6.75 -13.93
CA ARG A 660 -39.68 -6.92 -12.48
C ARG A 660 -38.24 -7.35 -12.20
N LYS A 661 -37.72 -7.02 -11.02
CA LYS A 661 -36.42 -7.55 -10.57
C LYS A 661 -36.57 -9.02 -10.21
N LEU A 662 -35.58 -9.87 -10.52
CA LEU A 662 -35.61 -11.29 -10.16
C LEU A 662 -35.86 -11.52 -8.66
N GLY A 663 -35.33 -10.65 -7.81
CA GLY A 663 -35.54 -10.68 -6.36
C GLY A 663 -36.98 -10.41 -5.91
N GLU A 664 -37.84 -9.84 -6.77
CA GLU A 664 -39.27 -9.63 -6.51
C GLU A 664 -40.11 -10.85 -6.91
N ILE A 665 -39.56 -11.72 -7.77
CA ILE A 665 -40.23 -12.89 -8.36
C ILE A 665 -40.01 -14.14 -7.52
N GLY A 666 -38.85 -14.29 -6.88
CA GLY A 666 -38.54 -15.46 -6.05
C GLY A 666 -37.57 -15.14 -4.93
N LEU A 667 -37.52 -16.02 -3.95
CA LEU A 667 -36.63 -15.89 -2.80
C LEU A 667 -35.28 -16.55 -3.10
N LEU A 668 -34.25 -15.71 -3.25
CA LEU A 668 -32.87 -16.15 -3.50
C LEU A 668 -32.15 -16.42 -2.18
N LYS A 669 -31.58 -17.62 -2.02
CA LYS A 669 -30.77 -18.02 -0.84
C LYS A 669 -29.49 -18.71 -1.26
N TRP A 670 -28.46 -18.61 -0.41
CA TRP A 670 -27.25 -19.43 -0.54
C TRP A 670 -27.49 -20.82 0.05
N GLY A 671 -26.90 -21.85 -0.54
CA GLY A 671 -26.95 -23.21 0.00
C GLY A 671 -26.24 -23.31 1.36
N THR A 672 -24.92 -23.11 1.37
CA THR A 672 -24.14 -22.92 2.60
C THR A 672 -22.99 -21.93 2.41
N SER A 673 -22.68 -21.18 3.46
CA SER A 673 -21.51 -20.31 3.58
C SER A 673 -20.38 -20.93 4.42
N GLN A 674 -20.60 -22.12 5.00
CA GLN A 674 -19.62 -22.76 5.89
C GLN A 674 -18.35 -23.14 5.12
N SER A 675 -17.20 -22.73 5.64
CA SER A 675 -15.88 -23.13 5.11
C SER A 675 -15.55 -24.57 5.51
N GLY A 676 -14.82 -25.29 4.65
CA GLY A 676 -14.40 -26.68 4.94
C GLY A 676 -15.50 -27.75 4.84
N TYR A 677 -16.75 -27.38 4.55
CA TYR A 677 -17.88 -28.34 4.41
C TYR A 677 -17.58 -29.47 3.43
N GLY A 678 -16.75 -29.20 2.41
CA GLY A 678 -16.34 -30.19 1.41
C GLY A 678 -15.65 -31.42 2.02
N LYS A 679 -14.95 -31.26 3.16
CA LYS A 679 -14.30 -32.37 3.88
C LYS A 679 -15.30 -33.30 4.58
N LYS A 680 -16.53 -32.84 4.81
CA LYS A 680 -17.61 -33.63 5.42
C LYS A 680 -18.41 -34.44 4.40
N LYS A 681 -18.15 -34.27 3.10
CA LYS A 681 -18.84 -35.01 2.05
C LYS A 681 -18.32 -36.44 1.97
N ILE A 682 -19.20 -37.34 1.57
CA ILE A 682 -18.85 -38.74 1.29
C ILE A 682 -19.40 -39.15 -0.08
N LEU A 683 -18.74 -40.11 -0.72
CA LEU A 683 -19.20 -40.70 -1.98
C LEU A 683 -20.28 -41.76 -1.71
N LEU A 684 -21.06 -42.09 -2.75
CA LEU A 684 -22.08 -43.14 -2.67
C LEU A 684 -21.56 -44.49 -2.17
N SER A 685 -20.31 -44.85 -2.49
CA SER A 685 -19.65 -46.08 -2.00
C SER A 685 -19.58 -46.11 -0.48
N ASP A 686 -19.22 -45.00 0.14
CA ASP A 686 -19.05 -44.91 1.59
C ASP A 686 -20.39 -44.67 2.29
N PHE A 687 -21.29 -43.92 1.66
CA PHE A 687 -22.67 -43.80 2.13
C PHE A 687 -23.37 -45.17 2.21
N LYS A 688 -23.14 -46.06 1.24
CA LYS A 688 -23.65 -47.44 1.27
C LYS A 688 -23.03 -48.29 2.39
N LYS A 689 -21.85 -47.97 2.91
CA LYS A 689 -21.25 -48.68 4.06
C LYS A 689 -21.85 -48.24 5.40
N LEU A 690 -22.52 -47.09 5.46
CA LEU A 690 -23.16 -46.60 6.69
C LEU A 690 -24.36 -47.48 7.08
N ASN A 691 -24.57 -47.61 8.40
CA ASN A 691 -25.76 -48.27 8.95
C ASN A 691 -27.05 -47.46 8.67
N LYS A 692 -28.21 -48.11 8.78
CA LYS A 692 -29.51 -47.52 8.42
C LYS A 692 -29.84 -46.25 9.23
N SER A 693 -29.37 -46.16 10.48
CA SER A 693 -29.56 -44.97 11.33
C SER A 693 -28.76 -43.78 10.80
N LYS A 694 -27.44 -43.95 10.63
CA LYS A 694 -26.53 -42.88 10.15
C LYS A 694 -26.87 -42.42 8.74
N ARG A 695 -27.39 -43.29 7.86
CA ARG A 695 -27.83 -42.87 6.52
C ARG A 695 -28.93 -41.80 6.56
N LYS A 696 -29.77 -41.75 7.59
CA LYS A 696 -30.83 -40.73 7.73
C LYS A 696 -30.28 -39.32 7.96
N GLU A 697 -29.05 -39.22 8.46
CA GLU A 697 -28.37 -37.95 8.74
C GLU A 697 -27.70 -37.37 7.49
N TYR A 698 -27.71 -38.08 6.37
CA TYR A 698 -27.05 -37.65 5.13
C TYR A 698 -28.06 -37.44 4.00
N ASN A 699 -27.83 -36.41 3.20
CA ASN A 699 -28.64 -36.10 2.02
C ASN A 699 -27.75 -35.89 0.79
N PRO A 700 -28.27 -36.18 -0.42
CA PRO A 700 -27.51 -35.98 -1.65
C PRO A 700 -27.25 -34.48 -1.85
N ILE A 701 -26.01 -34.13 -2.19
CA ILE A 701 -25.55 -32.75 -2.37
C ILE A 701 -25.14 -32.49 -3.81
N ILE A 702 -25.41 -31.28 -4.29
CA ILE A 702 -24.82 -30.72 -5.51
C ILE A 702 -23.96 -29.48 -5.20
N GLN A 703 -22.93 -29.30 -6.01
CA GLN A 703 -21.98 -28.19 -5.94
C GLN A 703 -22.07 -27.29 -7.17
N THR A 704 -21.34 -26.17 -7.15
CA THR A 704 -21.22 -25.24 -8.29
C THR A 704 -20.85 -25.95 -9.59
N ALA A 705 -19.94 -26.93 -9.53
CA ALA A 705 -19.47 -27.64 -10.71
C ALA A 705 -20.55 -28.57 -11.32
N ASP A 706 -21.51 -29.03 -10.52
CA ASP A 706 -22.53 -30.00 -10.92
C ASP A 706 -23.70 -29.34 -11.64
N ILE A 707 -23.90 -28.04 -11.42
CA ILE A 707 -24.97 -27.26 -12.04
C ILE A 707 -24.51 -26.81 -13.43
N LYS A 708 -25.15 -27.32 -14.49
CA LYS A 708 -24.93 -26.91 -15.88
C LYS A 708 -26.13 -26.13 -16.39
N ARG A 709 -26.14 -25.73 -17.67
CA ARG A 709 -27.34 -25.12 -18.28
C ARG A 709 -28.39 -26.20 -18.46
N TYR A 710 -29.54 -26.03 -17.81
CA TYR A 710 -30.73 -26.89 -17.88
C TYR A 710 -30.57 -28.32 -17.32
N CYS A 711 -29.36 -28.78 -17.00
CA CYS A 711 -29.13 -30.09 -16.38
C CYS A 711 -28.28 -30.02 -15.10
N ILE A 712 -28.41 -31.05 -14.25
CA ILE A 712 -27.63 -31.26 -13.04
C ILE A 712 -26.84 -32.56 -13.20
N VAL A 713 -25.51 -32.47 -13.18
CA VAL A 713 -24.60 -33.61 -13.30
C VAL A 713 -24.11 -34.00 -11.90
N TRP A 714 -24.97 -34.70 -11.16
CA TRP A 714 -24.70 -35.07 -9.77
C TRP A 714 -23.58 -36.11 -9.67
N GLN A 715 -22.55 -35.80 -8.86
CA GLN A 715 -21.35 -36.64 -8.67
C GLN A 715 -21.54 -37.76 -7.64
N LYS A 716 -22.79 -38.13 -7.32
CA LYS A 716 -23.12 -39.19 -6.34
C LYS A 716 -22.56 -38.91 -4.94
N GLU A 717 -22.49 -37.63 -4.58
CA GLU A 717 -22.01 -37.15 -3.27
C GLU A 717 -23.15 -36.94 -2.27
N TYR A 718 -22.85 -37.21 -1.00
CA TYR A 718 -23.76 -37.04 0.14
C TYR A 718 -23.10 -36.16 1.21
N ILE A 719 -23.92 -35.49 2.02
CA ILE A 719 -23.46 -34.60 3.08
C ILE A 719 -24.31 -34.71 4.35
N PRO A 720 -23.72 -34.55 5.55
CA PRO A 720 -24.47 -34.49 6.81
C PRO A 720 -25.45 -33.31 6.82
N THR A 721 -26.67 -33.52 7.33
CA THR A 721 -27.70 -32.48 7.41
C THR A 721 -27.44 -31.42 8.47
N GLU A 722 -26.71 -31.78 9.53
CA GLU A 722 -26.36 -30.91 10.67
C GLU A 722 -25.67 -29.61 10.27
N ILE A 723 -25.03 -29.56 9.10
CA ILE A 723 -24.32 -28.36 8.63
C ILE A 723 -25.27 -27.24 8.21
N TYR A 724 -26.55 -27.55 8.02
CA TYR A 724 -27.57 -26.63 7.54
C TYR A 724 -28.58 -26.29 8.62
N SER A 725 -28.96 -25.02 8.71
CA SER A 725 -30.06 -24.60 9.60
C SER A 725 -31.40 -25.21 9.16
N GLN A 726 -32.32 -25.40 10.10
CA GLN A 726 -33.64 -25.98 9.78
C GLN A 726 -34.40 -25.18 8.70
N ASN A 727 -34.22 -23.84 8.66
CA ASN A 727 -34.85 -22.98 7.67
C ASN A 727 -34.40 -23.29 6.24
N ILE A 728 -33.09 -23.43 5.99
CA ILE A 728 -32.60 -23.71 4.63
C ILE A 728 -32.91 -25.15 4.20
N GLN A 729 -32.94 -26.09 5.15
CA GLN A 729 -33.33 -27.48 4.88
C GLN A 729 -34.76 -27.60 4.35
N LYS A 730 -35.70 -26.77 4.85
CA LYS A 730 -37.07 -26.71 4.34
C LYS A 730 -37.09 -26.27 2.88
N ASP A 731 -36.25 -25.31 2.50
CA ASP A 731 -36.17 -24.82 1.12
C ASP A 731 -35.54 -25.81 0.16
N PHE A 732 -34.55 -26.59 0.60
CA PHE A 732 -33.98 -27.67 -0.24
C PHE A 732 -35.02 -28.71 -0.64
N LYS A 733 -36.03 -28.95 0.21
CA LYS A 733 -37.11 -29.91 -0.04
C LYS A 733 -38.19 -29.40 -1.00
N LYS A 734 -38.16 -28.12 -1.37
CA LYS A 734 -39.04 -27.55 -2.40
C LYS A 734 -38.46 -27.76 -3.81
N PRO A 735 -39.29 -27.89 -4.86
CA PRO A 735 -38.83 -27.68 -6.23
C PRO A 735 -38.21 -26.28 -6.35
N LYS A 736 -37.03 -26.19 -6.96
CA LYS A 736 -36.24 -24.95 -6.94
C LYS A 736 -35.41 -24.78 -8.19
N ILE A 737 -35.09 -23.55 -8.55
CA ILE A 737 -34.04 -23.26 -9.54
C ILE A 737 -32.71 -23.18 -8.80
N VAL A 738 -31.68 -23.80 -9.33
CA VAL A 738 -30.32 -23.77 -8.80
C VAL A 738 -29.39 -23.09 -9.79
N ILE A 739 -28.50 -22.23 -9.31
CA ILE A 739 -27.59 -21.42 -10.12
C ILE A 739 -26.15 -21.64 -9.64
N ALA A 740 -25.27 -21.99 -10.57
CA ALA A 740 -23.84 -22.09 -10.33
C ALA A 740 -23.25 -20.70 -10.02
N ARG A 741 -22.43 -20.62 -8.96
CA ARG A 741 -21.94 -19.34 -8.44
C ARG A 741 -20.71 -18.79 -9.18
N MET A 742 -19.79 -19.64 -9.62
CA MET A 742 -18.51 -19.23 -10.22
C MET A 742 -18.34 -19.91 -11.57
N THR A 743 -18.75 -19.25 -12.63
CA THR A 743 -18.78 -19.80 -14.00
C THR A 743 -18.50 -18.71 -15.03
N LYS A 744 -18.12 -19.10 -16.25
CA LYS A 744 -17.91 -18.14 -17.36
C LYS A 744 -19.22 -17.52 -17.85
N ASN A 745 -20.33 -18.23 -17.71
CA ASN A 745 -21.67 -17.78 -18.09
C ASN A 745 -22.68 -18.25 -17.05
N ILE A 746 -23.86 -17.65 -16.97
CA ILE A 746 -24.93 -18.15 -16.10
C ILE A 746 -25.23 -19.62 -16.44
N GLN A 747 -25.18 -20.47 -15.42
CA GLN A 747 -25.56 -21.88 -15.50
C GLN A 747 -26.64 -22.13 -14.46
N ALA A 748 -27.88 -22.30 -14.92
CA ALA A 748 -29.02 -22.55 -14.08
C ALA A 748 -29.75 -23.83 -14.48
N SER A 749 -30.33 -24.52 -13.51
CA SER A 749 -31.12 -25.75 -13.71
C SER A 749 -32.31 -25.81 -12.77
N PHE A 750 -33.34 -26.57 -13.15
CA PHE A 750 -34.48 -26.83 -12.28
C PHE A 750 -34.28 -28.15 -11.54
N ASP A 751 -34.25 -28.09 -10.21
CA ASP A 751 -34.06 -29.24 -9.35
C ASP A 751 -35.41 -29.83 -8.90
N LYS A 752 -35.77 -30.97 -9.49
CA LYS A 752 -36.90 -31.81 -9.08
C LYS A 752 -36.53 -32.84 -8.00
N ASN A 753 -35.25 -33.15 -7.86
CA ASN A 753 -34.71 -34.22 -7.01
C ASN A 753 -34.41 -33.75 -5.58
N LYS A 754 -34.64 -32.45 -5.28
CA LYS A 754 -34.56 -31.86 -3.94
C LYS A 754 -33.17 -32.01 -3.31
N PHE A 755 -32.12 -31.82 -4.11
CA PHE A 755 -30.74 -31.85 -3.65
C PHE A 755 -30.47 -30.78 -2.60
N TYR A 756 -29.62 -31.12 -1.63
CA TYR A 756 -28.96 -30.16 -0.76
C TYR A 756 -27.85 -29.45 -1.55
N MET A 757 -27.46 -28.24 -1.14
CA MET A 757 -26.59 -27.39 -1.96
C MET A 757 -25.36 -26.87 -1.23
N GLY A 758 -24.21 -26.98 -1.90
CA GLY A 758 -22.97 -26.34 -1.48
C GLY A 758 -22.96 -24.81 -1.67
N LYS A 759 -21.82 -24.27 -2.11
CA LYS A 759 -21.65 -22.82 -2.38
C LYS A 759 -22.30 -22.36 -3.70
N SER A 760 -23.60 -22.63 -3.85
CA SER A 760 -24.44 -22.27 -5.00
C SER A 760 -25.68 -21.48 -4.54
N THR A 761 -26.37 -20.85 -5.50
CA THR A 761 -27.59 -20.07 -5.24
C THR A 761 -28.83 -20.90 -5.56
N LEU A 762 -29.85 -20.88 -4.71
CA LEU A 762 -31.19 -21.40 -5.00
C LEU A 762 -32.22 -20.27 -5.11
N ILE A 763 -33.25 -20.51 -5.89
CA ILE A 763 -34.46 -19.70 -5.97
C ILE A 763 -35.67 -20.58 -5.65
N VAL A 764 -36.42 -20.20 -4.62
CA VAL A 764 -37.67 -20.85 -4.19
C VAL A 764 -38.81 -19.84 -4.19
N ASP A 765 -40.04 -20.35 -4.00
CA ASP A 765 -41.26 -19.53 -3.87
C ASP A 765 -41.45 -18.56 -5.05
N LEU A 766 -41.26 -19.10 -6.26
CA LEU A 766 -41.40 -18.35 -7.52
C LEU A 766 -42.85 -17.96 -7.78
N LYS A 767 -43.07 -16.67 -8.06
CA LYS A 767 -44.37 -16.09 -8.45
C LYS A 767 -44.72 -16.31 -9.93
N GLU A 768 -43.74 -16.74 -10.72
CA GLU A 768 -43.85 -16.94 -12.18
C GLU A 768 -43.46 -18.38 -12.54
N ASN A 769 -43.81 -18.83 -13.74
CA ASN A 769 -43.49 -20.20 -14.18
C ASN A 769 -41.97 -20.48 -14.14
N PRO A 770 -41.50 -21.55 -13.47
CA PRO A 770 -40.07 -21.81 -13.29
C PRO A 770 -39.34 -22.05 -14.61
N TYR A 771 -40.00 -22.58 -15.63
CA TYR A 771 -39.39 -22.83 -16.94
C TYR A 771 -39.21 -21.55 -17.74
N TYR A 772 -40.11 -20.57 -17.58
CA TYR A 772 -39.92 -19.24 -18.14
C TYR A 772 -38.69 -18.55 -17.52
N ILE A 773 -38.61 -18.54 -16.19
CA ILE A 773 -37.47 -17.93 -15.46
C ILE A 773 -36.16 -18.63 -15.83
N LEU A 774 -36.15 -19.96 -15.88
CA LEU A 774 -34.98 -20.74 -16.27
C LEU A 774 -34.54 -20.45 -17.72
N GLY A 775 -35.51 -20.28 -18.63
CA GLY A 775 -35.25 -19.89 -20.02
C GLY A 775 -34.53 -18.54 -20.12
N ILE A 776 -34.96 -17.55 -19.33
CA ILE A 776 -34.32 -16.23 -19.27
C ILE A 776 -32.92 -16.33 -18.66
N LEU A 777 -32.78 -16.99 -17.50
CA LEU A 777 -31.49 -17.10 -16.78
C LEU A 777 -30.39 -17.69 -17.67
N ASN A 778 -30.71 -18.73 -18.43
CA ASN A 778 -29.76 -19.39 -19.33
C ASN A 778 -29.63 -18.70 -20.71
N SER A 779 -30.25 -17.54 -20.92
CA SER A 779 -30.17 -16.81 -22.19
C SER A 779 -28.87 -16.02 -22.32
N LYS A 780 -28.41 -15.82 -23.57
CA LYS A 780 -27.26 -14.94 -23.85
C LYS A 780 -27.51 -13.50 -23.39
N LEU A 781 -28.78 -13.05 -23.41
CA LEU A 781 -29.15 -11.70 -23.00
C LEU A 781 -29.01 -11.49 -21.48
N ALA A 782 -29.45 -12.44 -20.67
CA ALA A 782 -29.28 -12.36 -19.22
C ALA A 782 -27.80 -12.39 -18.83
N ASP A 783 -27.01 -13.27 -19.47
CA ASP A 783 -25.56 -13.33 -19.28
C ASP A 783 -24.86 -12.02 -19.67
N PHE A 784 -25.25 -11.45 -20.82
CA PHE A 784 -24.76 -10.16 -21.30
C PHE A 784 -25.11 -9.01 -20.35
N TRP A 785 -26.37 -8.92 -19.92
CA TRP A 785 -26.83 -7.92 -18.96
C TRP A 785 -26.03 -8.00 -17.67
N TYR A 786 -25.85 -9.21 -17.13
CA TYR A 786 -25.12 -9.42 -15.89
C TYR A 786 -23.66 -8.98 -16.03
N LYS A 787 -22.97 -9.39 -17.09
CA LYS A 787 -21.57 -9.00 -17.34
C LYS A 787 -21.42 -7.51 -17.63
N TYR A 788 -22.40 -6.90 -18.27
CA TYR A 788 -22.38 -5.47 -18.54
C TYR A 788 -22.41 -4.65 -17.24
N TYR A 789 -23.26 -5.01 -16.28
CA TYR A 789 -23.38 -4.26 -15.01
C TYR A 789 -22.42 -4.73 -13.92
N PHE A 790 -22.07 -6.02 -13.90
CA PHE A 790 -21.34 -6.67 -12.80
C PHE A 790 -20.06 -7.38 -13.25
N GLY A 791 -19.61 -7.17 -14.48
CA GLY A 791 -18.41 -7.81 -15.04
C GLY A 791 -17.10 -7.39 -14.36
N ALA A 792 -17.09 -6.27 -13.62
CA ALA A 792 -15.96 -5.88 -12.78
C ALA A 792 -15.83 -6.77 -11.52
N THR A 793 -16.67 -7.79 -11.36
CA THR A 793 -16.55 -8.82 -10.30
C THR A 793 -15.90 -10.12 -10.81
N HIS A 794 -15.35 -10.10 -12.03
CA HIS A 794 -14.75 -11.28 -12.64
C HIS A 794 -13.53 -11.81 -11.86
N LEU A 795 -13.18 -13.04 -12.22
CA LEU A 795 -12.12 -13.86 -11.70
C LEU A 795 -11.25 -14.35 -12.88
N ALA A 796 -10.21 -15.12 -12.57
CA ALA A 796 -9.19 -15.54 -13.49
C ALA A 796 -9.83 -16.30 -14.65
N CYS A 797 -9.24 -16.16 -15.84
CA CYS A 797 -9.76 -16.79 -17.05
C CYS A 797 -11.20 -16.37 -17.44
N GLY A 798 -11.66 -15.20 -16.97
CA GLY A 798 -12.97 -14.64 -17.33
C GLY A 798 -14.16 -15.29 -16.61
N TYR A 799 -13.93 -15.98 -15.50
CA TYR A 799 -15.01 -16.46 -14.64
C TYR A 799 -15.70 -15.29 -13.96
N VAL A 800 -17.01 -15.39 -13.68
CA VAL A 800 -17.77 -14.34 -13.00
C VAL A 800 -18.45 -14.92 -11.78
N ARG A 801 -18.57 -14.11 -10.71
CA ARG A 801 -19.35 -14.46 -9.53
C ARG A 801 -20.81 -14.05 -9.73
N TYR A 802 -21.71 -15.03 -9.82
CA TYR A 802 -23.16 -14.85 -9.86
C TYR A 802 -23.73 -14.81 -8.43
N ASP A 803 -23.49 -13.70 -7.74
CA ASP A 803 -23.88 -13.49 -6.34
C ASP A 803 -25.30 -12.92 -6.22
N ILE A 804 -25.96 -13.22 -5.09
CA ILE A 804 -27.37 -12.89 -4.86
C ILE A 804 -27.68 -11.38 -4.98
N PRO A 805 -26.90 -10.45 -4.41
CA PRO A 805 -27.18 -9.01 -4.53
C PRO A 805 -27.29 -8.53 -5.98
N TYR A 806 -26.48 -9.10 -6.87
CA TYR A 806 -26.46 -8.77 -8.30
C TYR A 806 -27.55 -9.53 -9.06
N LEU A 807 -27.70 -10.84 -8.81
CA LEU A 807 -28.74 -11.67 -9.43
C LEU A 807 -30.14 -11.14 -9.14
N LYS A 808 -30.40 -10.64 -7.92
CA LYS A 808 -31.68 -10.04 -7.54
C LYS A 808 -32.10 -8.91 -8.48
N GLN A 809 -31.15 -8.19 -9.09
CA GLN A 809 -31.41 -7.04 -9.93
C GLN A 809 -31.71 -7.40 -11.39
N LEU A 810 -31.48 -8.65 -11.80
CA LEU A 810 -31.70 -9.10 -13.18
C LEU A 810 -33.16 -8.78 -13.61
N PRO A 811 -33.36 -8.02 -14.69
CA PRO A 811 -34.70 -7.66 -15.15
C PRO A 811 -35.36 -8.85 -15.82
N ILE A 812 -36.57 -9.17 -15.36
CA ILE A 812 -37.43 -10.21 -15.91
C ILE A 812 -38.66 -9.52 -16.53
N PRO A 813 -38.89 -9.66 -17.85
CA PRO A 813 -40.04 -9.04 -18.50
C PRO A 813 -41.36 -9.52 -17.89
N LYS A 814 -42.26 -8.59 -17.55
CA LYS A 814 -43.60 -8.93 -17.05
C LYS A 814 -44.40 -9.61 -18.16
N ILE A 815 -45.11 -10.68 -17.83
CA ILE A 815 -45.98 -11.37 -18.78
C ILE A 815 -47.24 -10.54 -18.99
N ASN A 816 -47.56 -10.23 -20.24
CA ASN A 816 -48.75 -9.50 -20.64
C ASN A 816 -49.33 -10.10 -21.94
N SER A 817 -50.47 -9.57 -22.39
CA SER A 817 -51.15 -10.06 -23.61
C SER A 817 -50.28 -10.02 -24.86
N LYS A 818 -49.34 -9.06 -24.97
CA LYS A 818 -48.47 -8.91 -26.14
C LYS A 818 -47.35 -9.95 -26.19
N ASN A 819 -46.77 -10.34 -25.05
CA ASN A 819 -45.64 -11.26 -25.01
C ASN A 819 -46.00 -12.71 -24.63
N LYS A 820 -47.25 -13.00 -24.22
CA LYS A 820 -47.70 -14.33 -23.79
C LYS A 820 -47.34 -15.46 -24.76
N LYS A 821 -47.54 -15.27 -26.07
CA LYS A 821 -47.18 -16.28 -27.09
C LYS A 821 -45.69 -16.65 -27.07
N ILE A 822 -44.81 -15.67 -26.84
CA ILE A 822 -43.36 -15.88 -26.76
C ILE A 822 -43.01 -16.58 -25.45
N THR A 823 -43.62 -16.16 -24.34
CA THR A 823 -43.48 -16.80 -23.03
C THR A 823 -43.85 -18.28 -23.08
N ASP A 824 -45.01 -18.63 -23.65
CA ASP A 824 -45.48 -20.00 -23.78
C ASP A 824 -44.55 -20.84 -24.69
N ARG A 825 -43.97 -20.21 -25.72
CA ARG A 825 -42.94 -20.85 -26.56
C ARG A 825 -41.67 -21.13 -25.76
N ILE A 826 -41.19 -20.18 -24.95
CA ILE A 826 -40.01 -20.37 -24.10
C ILE A 826 -40.25 -21.53 -23.12
N ILE A 827 -41.39 -21.54 -22.44
CA ILE A 827 -41.75 -22.61 -21.49
C ILE A 827 -41.72 -23.98 -22.18
N ARG A 828 -42.34 -24.11 -23.36
CA ARG A 828 -42.34 -25.37 -24.14
C ARG A 828 -40.95 -25.80 -24.58
N LEU A 829 -40.09 -24.86 -25.00
CA LEU A 829 -38.71 -25.17 -25.39
C LEU A 829 -37.89 -25.63 -24.19
N VAL A 830 -38.04 -24.97 -23.04
CA VAL A 830 -37.35 -25.36 -21.81
C VAL A 830 -37.81 -26.73 -21.32
N ASP A 831 -39.11 -27.02 -21.36
CA ASP A 831 -39.63 -28.36 -21.03
C ASP A 831 -39.03 -29.44 -21.94
N ARG A 832 -38.88 -29.17 -23.24
CA ARG A 832 -38.23 -30.08 -24.19
C ARG A 832 -36.73 -30.27 -23.96
N ILE A 833 -36.03 -29.26 -23.42
CA ILE A 833 -34.58 -29.35 -23.14
C ILE A 833 -34.32 -30.14 -21.84
N ILE A 834 -35.24 -30.07 -20.87
CA ILE A 834 -35.08 -30.72 -19.56
C ILE A 834 -35.48 -32.20 -19.61
N LYS A 835 -36.38 -32.58 -20.52
CA LYS A 835 -36.68 -33.97 -20.85
C LYS A 835 -35.50 -34.60 -21.58
#